data_AF-A0A368FKV3-F1
#
_entry.id   AF-A0A368FKV3-F1
#
_cell.length_a   1.000
_cell.length_b   1.000
_cell.length_c   1.000
_cell.angle_alpha   90.00
_cell.angle_beta   90.00
_cell.angle_gamma   90.00
#
_symmetry.space_group_name_H-M   'P 1'
#
loop_
_entity.id
_entity.type
_entity.pdbx_description
1 polymer ?
#
loop_
_entity_poly.entity_id
_entity_poly.type
_entity_poly.pdbx_seq_one_letter_code
_entity_poly.pdbx_strand_id
1 'polypeptide(L)'
;MDVESPASPGIESPASPTSAPAIPVIAEAPEEPEHVEEEPIADVSVGARAAAGVEYQRKAYSSAEWCEKYRKITAIYEAFMKLTAMGDVTSVYRRAVWVSLPATELVAPASDAFNCIPASRKAVLGFVGLLIHENAHQCFLSKENPQCAVDYSSVENAAITLMKMVENAVASCFIKQSVIDVLSWCCSISSELSQHNAGRSTLMNLPRGAESILDMFKMVGSVAQLIKLIDATINVLLAKCPDECMTVLFDASRNGSHFNWIWLHIAITFPGSIVDHLFTVGAAQFRAYVEDFKVKERTQVSAAVLAGIHEDYNMKLSSLSDVFNFLTRRSNTELEKVVSRMIKDSLDSSAKDGVFENLDFVFFFKLVTCSVETLRCLIRQNADAATPSNFFRGIRQLMSVDQRLVLSSMPYMEFAKQMVRALDVQSLSVVFSCIMEMALDPLIFSQFEHQDPGVCRAIREKIVLVVDEIVNLIVRAAHSKQNLSVVDYPPAAEFASGKKLQFVIDAAISSPPWAGSVIRYLHAVSIIYGETKAAEIICRFIVGCVEAQSLSALCAFLSTVVPYYPNVMRPAYESLTNVMRMVDKEKDVSRSSILRVLNNIRVLLEWEQTAEDSLQLKYFRLYPDATFGVLYTNLLYEVLNTAEECITAKEMQMAMDLVLAVSRLIEVTAPYAAQFKEGSPVSSSQCLTEAGISLFLKKVMTPVSNFPISPNDLRENR
;
A
#
# COMPACT_ATOMS: atom_id res chain seq x y z
N MET A 1 14.81 -56.56 -24.57
CA MET A 1 16.19 -56.32 -24.12
C MET A 1 16.18 -55.00 -23.38
N ASP A 2 16.09 -55.16 -22.07
CA ASP A 2 16.74 -54.39 -21.01
C ASP A 2 16.32 -52.95 -20.77
N VAL A 3 15.41 -52.89 -19.79
CA VAL A 3 15.06 -51.79 -18.91
C VAL A 3 16.14 -51.68 -17.83
N GLU A 4 16.80 -50.54 -17.70
CA GLU A 4 17.56 -50.18 -16.49
C GLU A 4 17.19 -48.77 -16.03
N SER A 5 16.61 -48.72 -14.83
CA SER A 5 16.39 -47.54 -14.00
C SER A 5 17.72 -46.97 -13.50
N PRO A 6 17.86 -45.65 -13.33
CA PRO A 6 18.82 -45.08 -12.39
C PRO A 6 18.13 -44.74 -11.06
N ALA A 7 18.84 -45.09 -9.99
CA ALA A 7 18.47 -45.00 -8.59
C ALA A 7 18.27 -43.55 -8.08
N SER A 8 17.39 -43.44 -7.09
CA SER A 8 17.22 -42.28 -6.22
C SER A 8 18.50 -41.95 -5.45
N PRO A 9 18.94 -40.67 -5.36
CA PRO A 9 19.93 -40.26 -4.37
C PRO A 9 19.25 -40.03 -3.02
N GLY A 10 19.86 -40.62 -1.99
CA GLY A 10 19.41 -40.57 -0.60
C GLY A 10 19.40 -39.16 -0.01
N ILE A 11 18.40 -38.91 0.83
CA ILE A 11 18.28 -37.73 1.67
C ILE A 11 19.24 -37.91 2.85
N GLU A 12 20.43 -37.32 2.76
CA GLU A 12 21.29 -37.12 3.92
C GLU A 12 20.72 -35.97 4.77
N SER A 13 20.43 -36.26 6.03
CA SER A 13 20.04 -35.28 7.05
C SER A 13 21.26 -34.45 7.46
N PRO A 14 21.18 -33.12 7.61
CA PRO A 14 22.28 -32.36 8.19
C PRO A 14 22.37 -32.65 9.68
N ALA A 15 23.52 -33.18 10.09
CA ALA A 15 23.91 -33.40 11.47
C ALA A 15 23.99 -32.08 12.25
N SER A 16 23.50 -32.11 13.50
CA SER A 16 23.62 -31.05 14.49
C SER A 16 25.09 -30.72 14.79
N PRO A 17 25.54 -29.44 14.74
CA PRO A 17 26.87 -29.09 15.20
C PRO A 17 26.84 -28.88 16.72
N THR A 18 27.37 -29.88 17.44
CA THR A 18 27.78 -29.73 18.84
C THR A 18 29.22 -29.25 18.85
N SER A 19 29.46 -27.97 19.11
CA SER A 19 30.79 -27.47 19.46
C SER A 19 30.69 -26.14 20.21
N ALA A 20 30.98 -26.20 21.50
CA ALA A 20 31.18 -25.03 22.34
C ALA A 20 32.50 -24.32 21.95
N PRO A 21 32.53 -22.99 21.81
CA PRO A 21 33.79 -22.26 21.71
C PRO A 21 34.31 -21.93 23.11
N ALA A 22 35.58 -22.28 23.33
CA ALA A 22 36.37 -21.88 24.48
C ALA A 22 36.60 -20.36 24.48
N ILE A 23 36.45 -19.74 25.64
CA ILE A 23 36.72 -18.31 25.89
C ILE A 23 38.24 -18.15 26.13
N PRO A 24 38.96 -17.30 25.38
CA PRO A 24 40.27 -16.81 25.79
C PRO A 24 40.12 -15.60 26.72
N VAL A 25 40.81 -15.66 27.84
CA VAL A 25 41.05 -14.55 28.78
C VAL A 25 42.03 -13.57 28.14
N ILE A 26 41.73 -12.26 28.16
CA ILE A 26 42.59 -11.13 28.54
C ILE A 26 41.78 -9.82 28.47
N ALA A 27 42.13 -8.93 29.39
CA ALA A 27 41.44 -7.75 29.89
C ALA A 27 41.26 -6.59 28.91
N GLU A 28 40.18 -5.83 29.11
CA GLU A 28 40.16 -4.34 29.08
C GLU A 28 38.85 -3.86 29.75
N ALA A 29 39.00 -2.91 30.69
CA ALA A 29 37.93 -2.36 31.52
C ALA A 29 37.10 -1.30 30.79
N PRO A 30 35.87 -1.03 31.26
CA PRO A 30 35.38 0.35 31.28
C PRO A 30 34.71 0.75 32.59
N GLU A 31 35.23 1.85 33.13
CA GLU A 31 34.64 2.94 33.93
C GLU A 31 33.24 2.75 34.56
N GLU A 32 33.21 2.74 35.90
CA GLU A 32 32.03 3.00 36.73
C GLU A 32 31.81 4.51 36.93
N PRO A 33 30.56 4.98 37.09
CA PRO A 33 30.26 6.39 37.35
C PRO A 33 30.46 6.78 38.84
N GLU A 34 30.79 8.05 39.01
CA GLU A 34 31.27 8.75 40.20
C GLU A 34 30.49 8.51 41.51
N HIS A 35 31.29 8.23 42.56
CA HIS A 35 30.91 8.24 43.97
C HIS A 35 30.63 9.67 44.47
N VAL A 36 29.51 9.85 45.16
CA VAL A 36 29.29 10.97 46.08
C VAL A 36 30.04 10.70 47.39
N GLU A 37 30.77 11.72 47.83
CA GLU A 37 31.63 11.78 49.01
C GLU A 37 30.89 11.52 50.33
N GLU A 38 31.41 10.62 51.17
CA GLU A 38 31.26 10.67 52.63
C GLU A 38 32.66 10.59 53.28
N GLU A 39 33.02 11.63 54.03
CA GLU A 39 34.22 11.72 54.88
C GLU A 39 34.00 11.03 56.27
N PRO A 40 35.06 10.78 57.06
CA PRO A 40 35.36 9.45 57.59
C PRO A 40 34.86 9.20 59.01
N ILE A 41 34.45 7.96 59.30
CA ILE A 41 34.34 7.46 60.68
C ILE A 41 35.53 6.55 60.96
N ALA A 42 36.25 6.93 62.01
CA ALA A 42 37.46 6.33 62.53
C ALA A 42 37.39 4.81 62.74
N ASP A 43 38.56 4.18 62.57
CA ASP A 43 38.91 2.81 62.93
C ASP A 43 38.27 2.36 64.27
N VAL A 44 37.30 1.45 64.18
CA VAL A 44 36.87 0.61 65.30
C VAL A 44 36.71 -0.83 64.82
N SER A 45 37.63 -1.67 65.28
CA SER A 45 37.76 -3.13 65.12
C SER A 45 36.55 -3.87 64.50
N VAL A 46 36.59 -4.10 63.19
CA VAL A 46 35.70 -5.04 62.48
C VAL A 46 36.26 -6.45 62.65
N GLY A 47 36.10 -7.02 63.84
CA GLY A 47 36.59 -8.38 64.14
C GLY A 47 35.59 -9.30 64.86
N ALA A 48 34.60 -8.74 65.58
CA ALA A 48 33.72 -9.54 66.43
C ALA A 48 32.22 -9.40 66.12
N ARG A 49 31.75 -8.30 65.52
CA ARG A 49 30.32 -8.09 65.23
C ARG A 49 29.83 -8.72 63.92
N ALA A 50 30.69 -8.85 62.91
CA ALA A 50 30.34 -9.55 61.65
C ALA A 50 30.22 -11.07 61.86
N ALA A 51 31.08 -11.67 62.70
CA ALA A 51 31.01 -13.07 63.08
C ALA A 51 29.72 -13.39 63.87
N ALA A 52 29.32 -12.50 64.80
CA ALA A 52 28.09 -12.68 65.57
C ALA A 52 26.82 -12.59 64.70
N GLY A 53 26.78 -11.74 63.67
CA GLY A 53 25.65 -11.67 62.71
C GLY A 53 25.53 -12.91 61.83
N VAL A 54 26.67 -13.47 61.38
CA VAL A 54 26.73 -14.73 60.61
C VAL A 54 26.37 -15.92 61.49
N GLU A 55 26.78 -15.94 62.76
CA GLU A 55 26.49 -17.01 63.71
C GLU A 55 25.04 -16.95 64.25
N TYR A 56 24.44 -15.76 64.34
CA TYR A 56 23.01 -15.56 64.64
C TYR A 56 22.13 -15.95 63.45
N GLN A 57 22.52 -15.63 62.22
CA GLN A 57 21.88 -16.16 61.01
C GLN A 57 22.02 -17.68 60.93
N ARG A 58 23.22 -18.23 61.16
CA ARG A 58 23.48 -19.68 61.15
C ARG A 58 22.71 -20.43 62.25
N LYS A 59 22.49 -19.82 63.43
CA LYS A 59 21.60 -20.33 64.50
C LYS A 59 20.11 -20.19 64.19
N ALA A 60 19.69 -19.12 63.50
CA ALA A 60 18.30 -18.94 63.09
C ALA A 60 17.87 -20.03 62.08
N TYR A 61 18.74 -20.36 61.12
CA TYR A 61 18.52 -21.44 60.14
C TYR A 61 18.71 -22.86 60.70
N SER A 62 19.23 -23.02 61.92
CA SER A 62 19.39 -24.31 62.60
C SER A 62 18.29 -24.61 63.64
N SER A 63 17.25 -23.78 63.72
CA SER A 63 16.09 -24.07 64.58
C SER A 63 15.25 -25.21 63.99
N ALA A 64 14.56 -25.95 64.86
CA ALA A 64 13.74 -27.11 64.46
C ALA A 64 12.67 -26.74 63.40
N GLU A 65 12.18 -25.50 63.44
CA GLU A 65 11.20 -24.96 62.49
C GLU A 65 11.78 -24.79 61.08
N TRP A 66 13.00 -24.23 60.95
CA TRP A 66 13.67 -24.09 59.67
C TRP A 66 14.12 -25.44 59.11
N CYS A 67 14.61 -26.35 59.95
CA CYS A 67 14.94 -27.72 59.55
C CYS A 67 13.72 -28.46 58.97
N GLU A 68 12.54 -28.30 59.58
CA GLU A 68 11.29 -28.90 59.08
C GLU A 68 10.84 -28.24 57.76
N LYS A 69 10.98 -26.92 57.64
CA LYS A 69 10.68 -26.19 56.40
C LYS A 69 11.59 -26.62 55.25
N TYR A 70 12.90 -26.77 55.50
CA TYR A 70 13.86 -27.30 54.52
C TYR A 70 13.50 -28.72 54.11
N ARG A 71 13.20 -29.62 55.07
CA ARG A 71 12.80 -31.00 54.78
C ARG A 71 11.56 -31.06 53.88
N LYS A 72 10.55 -30.23 54.15
CA LYS A 72 9.34 -30.14 53.33
C LYS A 72 9.64 -29.65 51.91
N ILE A 73 10.45 -28.60 51.78
CA ILE A 73 10.85 -28.06 50.46
C ILE A 73 11.67 -29.09 49.67
N THR A 74 12.61 -29.79 50.32
CA THR A 74 13.39 -30.87 49.70
C THR A 74 12.50 -31.99 49.19
N ALA A 75 11.52 -32.43 49.99
CA ALA A 75 10.58 -33.47 49.57
C ALA A 75 9.73 -33.04 48.36
N ILE A 76 9.24 -31.80 48.35
CA ILE A 76 8.50 -31.23 47.20
C ILE A 76 9.40 -31.20 45.95
N TYR A 77 10.64 -30.73 46.10
CA TYR A 77 11.61 -30.68 45.00
C TYR A 77 11.91 -32.07 44.43
N GLU A 78 12.23 -33.05 45.28
CA GLU A 78 12.53 -34.42 44.86
C GLU A 78 11.34 -35.08 44.16
N ALA A 79 10.13 -34.90 44.69
CA ALA A 79 8.91 -35.42 44.09
C ALA A 79 8.64 -34.82 42.70
N PHE A 80 8.81 -33.49 42.56
CA PHE A 80 8.65 -32.82 41.28
C PHE A 80 9.74 -33.19 40.27
N MET A 81 11.01 -33.27 40.70
CA MET A 81 12.12 -33.66 39.82
C MET A 81 11.98 -35.08 39.28
N LYS A 82 11.48 -36.01 40.11
CA LYS A 82 11.18 -37.38 39.68
C LYS A 82 10.16 -37.40 38.55
N LEU A 83 9.14 -36.53 38.61
CA LEU A 83 8.09 -36.42 37.62
C LEU A 83 8.61 -35.83 36.30
N THR A 84 9.40 -34.76 36.35
CA THR A 84 9.96 -34.10 35.16
C THR A 84 11.06 -34.90 34.48
N ALA A 85 11.72 -35.83 35.19
CA ALA A 85 12.76 -36.68 34.63
C ALA A 85 12.22 -37.85 33.76
N MET A 86 10.90 -38.08 33.75
CA MET A 86 10.29 -39.22 33.04
C MET A 86 10.31 -39.09 31.51
N GLY A 87 10.37 -37.87 30.98
CA GLY A 87 10.38 -37.64 29.54
C GLY A 87 10.50 -36.16 29.18
N ASP A 88 10.75 -35.92 27.91
CA ASP A 88 10.83 -34.60 27.27
C ASP A 88 9.85 -34.49 26.10
N VAL A 89 9.83 -33.35 25.40
CA VAL A 89 8.97 -33.15 24.22
C VAL A 89 9.20 -34.25 23.18
N THR A 90 10.44 -34.62 22.90
CA THR A 90 10.77 -35.69 21.94
C THR A 90 10.16 -37.04 22.34
N SER A 91 10.21 -37.37 23.64
CA SER A 91 9.68 -38.62 24.19
C SER A 91 8.17 -38.69 24.04
N VAL A 92 7.47 -37.57 24.30
CA VAL A 92 6.02 -37.45 24.18
C VAL A 92 5.52 -37.78 22.78
N TYR A 93 6.25 -37.35 21.74
CA TYR A 93 5.87 -37.64 20.34
C TYR A 93 6.28 -39.03 19.86
N ARG A 94 6.99 -39.82 20.67
CA ARG A 94 7.39 -41.20 20.36
C ARG A 94 6.59 -42.24 21.13
N ARG A 95 6.17 -41.95 22.36
CA ARG A 95 5.43 -42.86 23.24
C ARG A 95 4.60 -42.10 24.26
N ALA A 96 3.61 -42.78 24.84
CA ALA A 96 2.95 -42.30 26.05
C ALA A 96 3.92 -42.37 27.25
N VAL A 97 4.03 -41.26 27.99
CA VAL A 97 4.96 -41.06 29.12
C VAL A 97 4.19 -41.02 30.44
N TRP A 98 3.20 -40.13 30.58
CA TRP A 98 2.50 -39.91 31.86
C TRP A 98 1.09 -40.48 31.91
N VAL A 99 0.57 -41.00 30.80
CA VAL A 99 -0.79 -41.54 30.69
C VAL A 99 -1.10 -42.66 31.70
N SER A 100 -0.10 -43.45 32.08
CA SER A 100 -0.25 -44.54 33.06
C SER A 100 -0.37 -44.07 34.52
N LEU A 101 -0.13 -42.78 34.81
CA LEU A 101 -0.20 -42.24 36.15
C LEU A 101 -1.58 -41.62 36.44
N PRO A 102 -2.10 -41.73 37.67
CA PRO A 102 -3.28 -40.99 38.09
C PRO A 102 -3.07 -39.47 38.05
N ALA A 103 -4.11 -38.71 37.68
CA ALA A 103 -4.03 -37.25 37.62
C ALA A 103 -3.56 -36.60 38.93
N THR A 104 -3.92 -37.18 40.08
CA THR A 104 -3.49 -36.69 41.40
C THR A 104 -1.98 -36.76 41.60
N GLU A 105 -1.32 -37.79 41.06
CA GLU A 105 0.14 -37.96 41.14
C GLU A 105 0.89 -37.00 40.21
N LEU A 106 0.23 -36.55 39.14
CA LEU A 106 0.76 -35.52 38.24
C LEU A 106 0.57 -34.11 38.82
N VAL A 107 -0.58 -33.86 39.44
CA VAL A 107 -0.97 -32.52 39.93
C VAL A 107 -0.27 -32.16 41.24
N ALA A 108 -0.26 -33.05 42.25
CA ALA A 108 0.16 -32.68 43.60
C ALA A 108 1.64 -32.21 43.66
N PRO A 109 2.63 -32.95 43.10
CA PRO A 109 4.03 -32.51 43.14
C PRO A 109 4.25 -31.19 42.40
N ALA A 110 3.58 -30.99 41.25
CA ALA A 110 3.70 -29.78 40.45
C ALA A 110 3.03 -28.56 41.12
N SER A 111 1.86 -28.75 41.72
CA SER A 111 1.13 -27.72 42.47
C SER A 111 1.90 -27.28 43.72
N ASP A 112 2.43 -28.25 44.48
CA ASP A 112 3.20 -27.95 45.68
C ASP A 112 4.49 -27.20 45.32
N ALA A 113 5.18 -27.61 44.25
CA ALA A 113 6.35 -26.91 43.75
C ALA A 113 6.01 -25.47 43.33
N PHE A 114 4.95 -25.26 42.55
CA PHE A 114 4.54 -23.94 42.07
C PHE A 114 4.22 -22.94 43.19
N ASN A 115 3.52 -23.41 44.23
CA ASN A 115 3.06 -22.59 45.34
C ASN A 115 4.15 -22.38 46.40
N CYS A 116 4.95 -23.39 46.71
CA CYS A 116 5.93 -23.35 47.80
C CYS A 116 7.33 -22.92 47.36
N ILE A 117 7.68 -23.05 46.07
CA ILE A 117 9.03 -22.80 45.55
C ILE A 117 8.96 -21.82 44.37
N PRO A 118 9.05 -20.49 44.60
CA PRO A 118 8.93 -19.49 43.52
C PRO A 118 9.90 -19.71 42.34
N ALA A 119 11.11 -20.20 42.63
CA ALA A 119 12.12 -20.50 41.60
C ALA A 119 11.75 -21.67 40.68
N SER A 120 10.86 -22.58 41.10
CA SER A 120 10.44 -23.73 40.27
C SER A 120 9.28 -23.41 39.34
N ARG A 121 8.66 -22.22 39.43
CA ARG A 121 7.47 -21.86 38.63
C ARG A 121 7.68 -22.03 37.13
N LYS A 122 8.85 -21.63 36.60
CA LYS A 122 9.20 -21.83 35.18
C LYS A 122 9.31 -23.31 34.81
N ALA A 123 9.90 -24.13 35.70
CA ALA A 123 9.98 -25.58 35.49
C ALA A 123 8.61 -26.24 35.54
N VAL A 124 7.71 -25.79 36.43
CA VAL A 124 6.32 -26.26 36.48
C VAL A 124 5.58 -25.90 35.19
N LEU A 125 5.73 -24.68 34.67
CA LEU A 125 5.16 -24.30 33.37
C LEU A 125 5.70 -25.21 32.25
N GLY A 126 7.00 -25.49 32.24
CA GLY A 126 7.61 -26.45 31.32
C GLY A 126 6.95 -27.83 31.41
N PHE A 127 6.75 -28.36 32.61
CA PHE A 127 6.06 -29.64 32.83
C PHE A 127 4.60 -29.61 32.36
N VAL A 128 3.85 -28.55 32.66
CA VAL A 128 2.48 -28.38 32.15
C VAL A 128 2.47 -28.38 30.62
N GLY A 129 3.45 -27.74 29.98
CA GLY A 129 3.66 -27.79 28.53
C GLY A 129 3.80 -29.21 28.01
N LEU A 130 4.60 -30.05 28.66
CA LEU A 130 4.77 -31.46 28.30
C LEU A 130 3.46 -32.25 28.37
N LEU A 131 2.65 -32.02 29.41
CA LEU A 131 1.33 -32.64 29.53
C LEU A 131 0.37 -32.20 28.41
N ILE A 132 0.41 -30.93 28.02
CA ILE A 132 -0.39 -30.41 26.89
C ILE A 132 0.05 -31.07 25.57
N HIS A 133 1.37 -31.16 25.33
CA HIS A 133 1.90 -31.86 24.16
C HIS A 133 1.48 -33.32 24.12
N GLU A 134 1.51 -34.03 25.25
CA GLU A 134 1.11 -35.43 25.31
C GLU A 134 -0.39 -35.58 25.07
N ASN A 135 -1.22 -34.76 25.71
CA ASN A 135 -2.65 -34.78 25.49
C ASN A 135 -3.03 -34.50 24.03
N ALA A 136 -2.43 -33.47 23.41
CA ALA A 136 -2.65 -33.17 22.00
C ALA A 136 -2.18 -34.31 21.08
N HIS A 137 -1.00 -34.87 21.35
CA HIS A 137 -0.44 -35.97 20.58
C HIS A 137 -1.36 -37.21 20.60
N GLN A 138 -1.81 -37.61 21.80
CA GLN A 138 -2.67 -38.77 21.98
C GLN A 138 -4.08 -38.53 21.42
N CYS A 139 -4.61 -37.32 21.55
CA CYS A 139 -5.91 -36.96 20.96
C CYS A 139 -5.88 -37.12 19.43
N PHE A 140 -4.86 -36.58 18.75
CA PHE A 140 -4.73 -36.74 17.30
C PHE A 140 -4.43 -38.18 16.89
N LEU A 141 -3.56 -38.88 17.62
CA LEU A 141 -3.26 -40.29 17.35
C LEU A 141 -4.52 -41.17 17.46
N SER A 142 -5.40 -40.90 18.44
CA SER A 142 -6.66 -41.63 18.60
C SER A 142 -7.63 -41.44 17.43
N LYS A 143 -7.59 -40.27 16.77
CA LYS A 143 -8.38 -39.98 15.56
C LYS A 143 -7.78 -40.61 14.31
N GLU A 144 -6.47 -40.63 14.22
CA GLU A 144 -5.73 -41.17 13.06
C GLU A 144 -5.72 -42.70 13.06
N ASN A 145 -5.48 -43.30 14.23
CA ASN A 145 -5.35 -44.73 14.43
C ASN A 145 -6.13 -45.15 15.69
N PRO A 146 -7.46 -45.34 15.60
CA PRO A 146 -8.29 -45.71 16.74
C PRO A 146 -7.85 -47.00 17.45
N GLN A 147 -7.17 -47.90 16.74
CA GLN A 147 -6.64 -49.16 17.27
C GLN A 147 -5.45 -48.98 18.23
N CYS A 148 -4.77 -47.83 18.19
CA CYS A 148 -3.64 -47.50 19.05
C CYS A 148 -4.01 -46.47 20.13
N ALA A 149 -5.30 -46.17 20.31
CA ALA A 149 -5.77 -45.18 21.27
C ALA A 149 -5.50 -45.64 22.71
N VAL A 150 -4.88 -44.77 23.50
CA VAL A 150 -4.69 -44.93 24.95
C VAL A 150 -5.63 -43.95 25.66
N ASP A 151 -6.16 -44.31 26.82
CA ASP A 151 -6.94 -43.39 27.67
C ASP A 151 -6.05 -42.29 28.24
N TYR A 152 -6.10 -41.10 27.66
CA TYR A 152 -5.29 -39.94 28.05
C TYR A 152 -6.00 -38.99 29.03
N SER A 153 -7.12 -39.40 29.61
CA SER A 153 -7.94 -38.53 30.48
C SER A 153 -7.20 -38.08 31.75
N SER A 154 -6.28 -38.88 32.28
CA SER A 154 -5.43 -38.53 33.43
C SER A 154 -4.55 -37.32 33.14
N VAL A 155 -3.85 -37.33 32.00
CA VAL A 155 -2.96 -36.26 31.53
C VAL A 155 -3.77 -35.01 31.20
N GLU A 156 -4.92 -35.16 30.54
CA GLU A 156 -5.81 -34.03 30.23
C GLU A 156 -6.28 -33.31 31.50
N ASN A 157 -6.81 -34.06 32.47
CA ASN A 157 -7.29 -33.52 33.73
C ASN A 157 -6.17 -32.87 34.54
N ALA A 158 -4.98 -33.45 34.55
CA ALA A 158 -3.82 -32.87 35.21
C ALA A 158 -3.40 -31.54 34.58
N ALA A 159 -3.27 -31.48 33.25
CA ALA A 159 -2.93 -30.26 32.53
C ALA A 159 -3.97 -29.15 32.79
N ILE A 160 -5.26 -29.47 32.69
CA ILE A 160 -6.35 -28.51 32.94
C ILE A 160 -6.31 -27.98 34.38
N THR A 161 -6.10 -28.86 35.37
CA THR A 161 -6.06 -28.49 36.78
C THR A 161 -4.89 -27.56 37.08
N LEU A 162 -3.70 -27.88 36.58
CA LEU A 162 -2.51 -27.06 36.76
C LEU A 162 -2.62 -25.71 36.02
N MET A 163 -3.21 -25.67 34.82
CA MET A 163 -3.47 -24.40 34.12
C MET A 163 -4.45 -23.51 34.88
N LYS A 164 -5.50 -24.06 35.50
CA LYS A 164 -6.42 -23.29 36.36
C LYS A 164 -5.73 -22.73 37.60
N MET A 165 -4.76 -23.46 38.17
CA MET A 165 -3.92 -22.94 39.25
C MET A 165 -3.10 -21.73 38.78
N VAL A 166 -2.48 -21.81 37.60
CA VAL A 166 -1.73 -20.69 37.01
C VAL A 166 -2.66 -19.51 36.72
N GLU A 167 -3.85 -19.77 36.17
CA GLU A 167 -4.89 -18.75 35.92
C GLU A 167 -5.28 -18.00 37.19
N ASN A 168 -5.53 -18.72 38.28
CA ASN A 168 -5.81 -18.13 39.59
C ASN A 168 -4.65 -17.29 40.11
N ALA A 169 -3.40 -17.72 39.90
CA ALA A 169 -2.22 -16.95 40.30
C ALA A 169 -2.11 -15.63 39.51
N VAL A 170 -2.37 -15.66 38.19
CA VAL A 170 -2.41 -14.48 37.33
C VAL A 170 -3.50 -13.50 37.76
N ALA A 171 -4.68 -14.00 38.11
CA ALA A 171 -5.83 -13.18 38.52
C ALA A 171 -5.68 -12.58 39.92
N SER A 172 -5.10 -13.33 40.87
CA SER A 172 -5.09 -12.95 42.30
C SER A 172 -3.98 -11.98 42.70
N CYS A 173 -2.80 -12.04 42.06
CA CYS A 173 -1.67 -11.17 42.41
C CYS A 173 -0.91 -10.76 41.14
N PHE A 174 -1.09 -9.50 40.73
CA PHE A 174 -0.40 -8.98 39.54
C PHE A 174 1.06 -8.68 39.84
N ILE A 175 1.94 -9.57 39.39
CA ILE A 175 3.37 -9.34 39.30
C ILE A 175 3.70 -9.26 37.81
N LYS A 176 3.96 -8.05 37.31
CA LYS A 176 4.12 -7.75 35.86
C LYS A 176 4.97 -8.80 35.13
N GLN A 177 6.20 -9.04 35.60
CA GLN A 177 7.10 -10.01 34.97
C GLN A 177 6.57 -11.45 35.00
N SER A 178 5.89 -11.85 36.09
CA SER A 178 5.32 -13.19 36.20
C SER A 178 4.17 -13.41 35.21
N VAL A 179 3.32 -12.40 34.99
CA VAL A 179 2.20 -12.50 34.04
C VAL A 179 2.71 -12.45 32.60
N ILE A 180 3.72 -11.63 32.31
CA ILE A 180 4.44 -11.60 31.03
C ILE A 180 5.09 -12.96 30.73
N ASP A 181 5.79 -13.55 31.71
CA ASP A 181 6.43 -14.87 31.57
C ASP A 181 5.38 -15.97 31.27
N VAL A 182 4.19 -15.90 31.89
CA VAL A 182 3.08 -16.81 31.59
C VAL A 182 2.57 -16.62 30.16
N LEU A 183 2.34 -15.39 29.71
CA LEU A 183 1.90 -15.14 28.33
C LEU A 183 2.94 -15.64 27.31
N SER A 184 4.22 -15.33 27.55
CA SER A 184 5.32 -15.79 26.70
C SER A 184 5.35 -17.32 26.63
N TRP A 185 5.19 -18.00 27.77
CA TRP A 185 5.12 -19.45 27.81
C TRP A 185 3.91 -19.98 27.02
N CYS A 186 2.71 -19.41 27.18
CA CYS A 186 1.54 -19.83 26.42
C CYS A 186 1.74 -19.69 24.90
N CYS A 187 2.39 -18.61 24.46
CA CYS A 187 2.69 -18.36 23.06
C CYS A 187 3.72 -19.36 22.49
N SER A 188 4.75 -19.70 23.27
CA SER A 188 5.73 -20.73 22.92
C SER A 188 5.06 -22.10 22.75
N ILE A 189 4.30 -22.55 23.75
CA ILE A 189 3.61 -23.85 23.70
C ILE A 189 2.64 -23.92 22.51
N SER A 190 1.91 -22.85 22.23
CA SER A 190 0.99 -22.81 21.09
C SER A 190 1.71 -22.92 19.73
N SER A 191 2.87 -22.26 19.60
CA SER A 191 3.70 -22.36 18.39
C SER A 191 4.30 -23.77 18.25
N GLU A 192 4.84 -24.32 19.33
CA GLU A 192 5.41 -25.68 19.38
C GLU A 192 4.36 -26.75 19.06
N LEU A 193 3.13 -26.61 19.58
CA LEU A 193 2.02 -27.51 19.27
C LEU A 193 1.73 -27.55 17.77
N SER A 194 1.70 -26.39 17.11
CA SER A 194 1.52 -26.34 15.66
C SER A 194 2.70 -26.97 14.90
N GLN A 195 3.93 -26.62 15.27
CA GLN A 195 5.15 -27.13 14.63
C GLN A 195 5.26 -28.65 14.70
N HIS A 196 5.11 -29.23 15.89
CA HIS A 196 5.26 -30.66 16.10
C HIS A 196 4.12 -31.50 15.51
N ASN A 197 2.98 -30.89 15.19
CA ASN A 197 1.84 -31.59 14.59
C ASN A 197 1.66 -31.28 13.09
N ALA A 198 2.36 -30.31 12.50
CA ALA A 198 2.15 -29.86 11.13
C ALA A 198 2.19 -30.97 10.06
N GLY A 199 2.94 -32.05 10.29
CA GLY A 199 3.07 -33.18 9.36
C GLY A 199 1.98 -34.26 9.46
N ARG A 200 1.01 -34.12 10.37
CA ARG A 200 -0.02 -35.12 10.63
C ARG A 200 -1.08 -35.19 9.54
N SER A 201 -1.60 -36.38 9.24
CA SER A 201 -2.66 -36.57 8.24
C SER A 201 -3.93 -35.81 8.60
N THR A 202 -4.26 -35.73 9.90
CA THR A 202 -5.39 -34.91 10.39
C THR A 202 -5.24 -33.42 10.10
N LEU A 203 -4.01 -32.89 10.09
CA LEU A 203 -3.70 -31.48 9.80
C LEU A 203 -3.52 -31.22 8.30
N MET A 204 -2.91 -32.15 7.57
CA MET A 204 -2.67 -32.02 6.12
C MET A 204 -3.96 -32.02 5.29
N ASN A 205 -5.02 -32.68 5.76
CA ASN A 205 -6.29 -32.79 5.04
C ASN A 205 -7.23 -31.59 5.26
N LEU A 206 -6.86 -30.62 6.10
CA LEU A 206 -7.70 -29.44 6.38
C LEU A 206 -7.58 -28.38 5.29
N PRO A 207 -8.62 -27.54 5.10
CA PRO A 207 -8.50 -26.32 4.34
C PRO A 207 -7.35 -25.47 4.88
N ARG A 208 -6.48 -24.99 3.99
CA ARG A 208 -5.32 -24.18 4.36
C ARG A 208 -5.80 -22.89 5.04
N GLY A 209 -5.45 -22.70 6.33
CA GLY A 209 -5.76 -21.48 7.05
C GLY A 209 -5.70 -21.61 8.57
N ALA A 210 -5.49 -20.47 9.23
CA ALA A 210 -5.44 -20.35 10.68
C ALA A 210 -6.75 -20.77 11.38
N GLU A 211 -7.90 -20.58 10.72
CA GLU A 211 -9.24 -20.94 11.22
C GLU A 211 -9.37 -22.46 11.43
N SER A 212 -9.06 -23.25 10.40
CA SER A 212 -9.08 -24.72 10.46
C SER A 212 -8.17 -25.29 11.56
N ILE A 213 -6.99 -24.70 11.72
CA ILE A 213 -6.01 -25.10 12.73
C ILE A 213 -6.56 -24.80 14.13
N LEU A 214 -7.08 -23.59 14.35
CA LEU A 214 -7.69 -23.18 15.61
C LEU A 214 -8.84 -24.12 16.02
N ASP A 215 -9.75 -24.42 15.09
CA ASP A 215 -10.89 -25.29 15.35
C ASP A 215 -10.47 -26.72 15.69
N MET A 216 -9.44 -27.24 15.03
CA MET A 216 -8.89 -28.55 15.38
C MET A 216 -8.28 -28.55 16.78
N PHE A 217 -7.40 -27.60 17.08
CA PHE A 217 -6.72 -27.54 18.37
C PHE A 217 -7.71 -27.32 19.53
N LYS A 218 -8.80 -26.57 19.31
CA LYS A 218 -9.90 -26.43 20.28
C LYS A 218 -10.59 -27.73 20.65
N MET A 219 -10.49 -28.79 19.84
CA MET A 219 -11.05 -30.11 20.17
C MET A 219 -10.25 -30.84 21.25
N VAL A 220 -9.01 -30.43 21.52
CA VAL A 220 -8.16 -30.99 22.58
C VAL A 220 -8.45 -30.21 23.87
N GLY A 221 -8.95 -30.85 24.93
CA GLY A 221 -9.43 -30.11 26.11
C GLY A 221 -8.33 -29.37 26.85
N SER A 222 -7.10 -29.88 26.90
CA SER A 222 -5.96 -29.13 27.45
C SER A 222 -5.63 -27.88 26.62
N VAL A 223 -5.68 -27.96 25.29
CA VAL A 223 -5.43 -26.79 24.42
C VAL A 223 -6.57 -25.77 24.50
N ALA A 224 -7.82 -26.23 24.63
CA ALA A 224 -8.95 -25.34 24.90
C ALA A 224 -8.78 -24.58 26.23
N GLN A 225 -8.24 -25.23 27.27
CA GLN A 225 -7.91 -24.56 28.53
C GLN A 225 -6.69 -23.63 28.41
N LEU A 226 -5.68 -23.98 27.60
CA LEU A 226 -4.56 -23.09 27.29
C LEU A 226 -5.04 -21.79 26.65
N ILE A 227 -5.98 -21.88 25.70
CA ILE A 227 -6.59 -20.70 25.07
C ILE A 227 -7.31 -19.83 26.11
N LYS A 228 -8.06 -20.42 27.04
CA LYS A 228 -8.69 -19.66 28.14
C LYS A 228 -7.68 -18.97 29.04
N LEU A 229 -6.56 -19.63 29.33
CA LEU A 229 -5.47 -19.03 30.11
C LEU A 229 -4.83 -17.87 29.34
N ILE A 230 -4.66 -17.98 28.02
CA ILE A 230 -4.23 -16.87 27.16
C ILE A 230 -5.21 -15.70 27.28
N ASP A 231 -6.52 -15.95 27.16
CA ASP A 231 -7.55 -14.91 27.27
C ASP A 231 -7.53 -14.21 28.63
N ALA A 232 -7.44 -14.98 29.73
CA ALA A 232 -7.36 -14.42 31.08
C ALA A 232 -6.08 -13.58 31.27
N THR A 233 -4.94 -14.06 30.75
CA THR A 233 -3.65 -13.38 30.87
C THR A 233 -3.63 -12.10 30.05
N ILE A 234 -4.11 -12.13 28.80
CA ILE A 234 -4.23 -10.95 27.93
C ILE A 234 -5.18 -9.93 28.54
N ASN A 235 -6.32 -10.35 29.09
CA ASN A 235 -7.25 -9.43 29.76
C ASN A 235 -6.57 -8.65 30.89
N VAL A 236 -5.81 -9.34 31.75
CA VAL A 236 -5.08 -8.70 32.86
C VAL A 236 -3.98 -7.76 32.33
N LEU A 237 -3.25 -8.16 31.30
CA LEU A 237 -2.17 -7.37 30.74
C LEU A 237 -2.68 -6.15 29.96
N LEU A 238 -3.74 -6.28 29.15
CA LEU A 238 -4.35 -5.15 28.43
C LEU A 238 -4.87 -4.08 29.40
N ALA A 239 -5.36 -4.49 30.57
CA ALA A 239 -5.84 -3.55 31.59
C ALA A 239 -4.72 -2.80 32.34
N LYS A 240 -3.48 -3.30 32.32
CA LYS A 240 -2.39 -2.81 33.19
C LYS A 240 -1.12 -2.38 32.47
N CYS A 241 -0.75 -3.08 31.40
CA CYS A 241 0.46 -2.91 30.62
C CYS A 241 0.25 -3.44 29.18
N PRO A 242 -0.59 -2.77 28.37
CA PRO A 242 -1.01 -3.26 27.06
C PRO A 242 0.12 -3.30 26.02
N ASP A 243 1.08 -2.37 26.06
CA ASP A 243 2.18 -2.34 25.11
C ASP A 243 3.16 -3.50 25.33
N GLU A 244 3.44 -3.87 26.59
CA GLU A 244 4.23 -5.06 26.90
C GLU A 244 3.50 -6.36 26.54
N CYS A 245 2.17 -6.39 26.67
CA CYS A 245 1.35 -7.49 26.17
C CYS A 245 1.54 -7.66 24.66
N MET A 246 1.40 -6.57 23.90
CA MET A 246 1.56 -6.59 22.45
C MET A 246 2.99 -6.91 22.03
N THR A 247 3.98 -6.48 22.80
CA THR A 247 5.39 -6.82 22.54
C THR A 247 5.62 -8.33 22.60
N VAL A 248 5.10 -9.01 23.63
CA VAL A 248 5.21 -10.48 23.76
C VAL A 248 4.51 -11.19 22.60
N LEU A 249 3.30 -10.75 22.24
CA LEU A 249 2.54 -11.33 21.12
C LEU A 249 3.24 -11.08 19.78
N PHE A 250 3.79 -9.90 19.57
CA PHE A 250 4.53 -9.55 18.36
C PHE A 250 5.84 -10.34 18.26
N ASP A 251 6.54 -10.58 19.36
CA ASP A 251 7.72 -11.45 19.38
C ASP A 251 7.37 -12.91 19.12
N ALA A 252 6.20 -13.38 19.53
CA ALA A 252 5.71 -14.71 19.19
C ALA A 252 5.42 -14.87 17.69
N SER A 253 5.12 -13.77 16.98
CA SER A 253 4.91 -13.76 15.51
C SER A 253 6.13 -14.22 14.70
N ARG A 254 7.33 -14.27 15.29
CA ARG A 254 8.52 -14.85 14.61
C ARG A 254 8.31 -16.30 14.18
N ASN A 255 7.38 -17.01 14.82
CA ASN A 255 6.99 -18.38 14.48
C ASN A 255 6.09 -18.47 13.23
N GLY A 256 5.69 -17.33 12.65
CA GLY A 256 4.92 -17.24 11.41
C GLY A 256 3.60 -18.02 11.45
N SER A 257 3.38 -18.84 10.42
CA SER A 257 2.14 -19.62 10.25
C SER A 257 1.80 -20.53 11.43
N HIS A 258 2.80 -20.96 12.21
CA HIS A 258 2.59 -21.78 13.40
C HIS A 258 1.98 -21.04 14.59
N PHE A 259 2.02 -19.71 14.59
CA PHE A 259 1.40 -18.87 15.62
C PHE A 259 0.15 -18.13 15.12
N ASN A 260 -0.05 -18.01 13.81
CA ASN A 260 -1.16 -17.24 13.21
C ASN A 260 -2.56 -17.67 13.68
N TRP A 261 -2.76 -18.94 14.09
CA TRP A 261 -4.03 -19.43 14.64
C TRP A 261 -4.35 -18.88 16.04
N ILE A 262 -3.33 -18.58 16.85
CA ILE A 262 -3.50 -17.84 18.12
C ILE A 262 -3.78 -16.38 17.85
N TRP A 263 -3.06 -15.75 16.91
CA TRP A 263 -3.33 -14.37 16.50
C TRP A 263 -4.77 -14.18 16.03
N LEU A 264 -5.27 -15.12 15.23
CA LEU A 264 -6.66 -15.17 14.81
C LEU A 264 -7.61 -15.24 16.01
N HIS A 265 -7.35 -16.13 16.97
CA HIS A 265 -8.16 -16.22 18.19
C HIS A 265 -8.16 -14.92 19.00
N ILE A 266 -7.00 -14.28 19.16
CA ILE A 266 -6.85 -13.00 19.86
C ILE A 266 -7.63 -11.90 19.13
N ALA A 267 -7.52 -11.82 17.80
CA ALA A 267 -8.24 -10.84 16.99
C ALA A 267 -9.76 -11.04 17.03
N ILE A 268 -10.24 -12.27 17.21
CA ILE A 268 -11.66 -12.58 17.43
C ILE A 268 -12.12 -12.16 18.83
N THR A 269 -11.29 -12.40 19.85
CA THR A 269 -11.64 -12.23 21.26
C THR A 269 -11.51 -10.77 21.71
N PHE A 270 -10.52 -10.04 21.18
CA PHE A 270 -10.17 -8.66 21.57
C PHE A 270 -10.11 -7.70 20.36
N PRO A 271 -11.12 -7.66 19.47
CA PRO A 271 -11.01 -7.00 18.17
C PRO A 271 -10.73 -5.50 18.26
N GLY A 272 -11.21 -4.79 19.29
CA GLY A 272 -10.95 -3.35 19.47
C GLY A 272 -9.77 -3.06 20.38
N SER A 273 -9.63 -3.82 21.47
CA SER A 273 -8.68 -3.53 22.56
C SER A 273 -7.21 -3.69 22.17
N ILE A 274 -6.92 -4.47 21.12
CA ILE A 274 -5.55 -4.72 20.69
C ILE A 274 -5.07 -3.76 19.61
N VAL A 275 -5.97 -3.12 18.86
CA VAL A 275 -5.63 -2.46 17.58
C VAL A 275 -4.59 -1.35 17.78
N ASP A 276 -4.90 -0.36 18.61
CA ASP A 276 -4.04 0.82 18.81
C ASP A 276 -2.65 0.41 19.33
N HIS A 277 -2.62 -0.46 20.34
CA HIS A 277 -1.38 -0.98 20.92
C HIS A 277 -0.59 -1.85 19.94
N LEU A 278 -1.27 -2.68 19.14
CA LEU A 278 -0.62 -3.57 18.17
C LEU A 278 0.11 -2.79 17.09
N PHE A 279 -0.53 -1.75 16.52
CA PHE A 279 0.11 -0.92 15.49
C PHE A 279 1.16 0.02 16.09
N THR A 280 0.95 0.53 17.31
CA THR A 280 1.96 1.34 18.02
C THR A 280 3.23 0.53 18.27
N VAL A 281 3.09 -0.69 18.83
CA VAL A 281 4.23 -1.60 19.06
C VAL A 281 4.83 -2.07 17.74
N GLY A 282 4.01 -2.41 16.74
CA GLY A 282 4.49 -2.81 15.42
C GLY A 282 5.33 -1.74 14.73
N ALA A 283 4.90 -0.47 14.79
CA ALA A 283 5.65 0.65 14.26
C ALA A 283 6.95 0.91 15.05
N ALA A 284 6.91 0.80 16.39
CA ALA A 284 8.09 0.92 17.23
C ALA A 284 9.12 -0.19 16.93
N GLN A 285 8.67 -1.43 16.74
CA GLN A 285 9.50 -2.57 16.35
C GLN A 285 10.08 -2.40 14.95
N PHE A 286 9.30 -1.86 13.99
CA PHE A 286 9.82 -1.52 12.67
C PHE A 286 10.90 -0.42 12.73
N ARG A 287 10.71 0.61 13.57
CA ARG A 287 11.75 1.62 13.81
C ARG A 287 13.02 0.99 14.42
N ALA A 288 12.86 0.12 15.42
CA ALA A 288 13.98 -0.60 16.03
C ALA A 288 14.73 -1.47 15.01
N TYR A 289 14.01 -2.12 14.10
CA TYR A 289 14.59 -2.86 12.98
C TYR A 289 15.43 -1.99 12.05
N VAL A 290 14.90 -0.81 11.65
CA VAL A 290 15.63 0.14 10.79
C VAL A 290 16.93 0.59 11.46
N GLU A 291 16.90 0.90 12.76
CA GLU A 291 18.08 1.33 13.52
C GLU A 291 19.08 0.19 13.78
N ASP A 292 18.60 -1.00 14.17
CA ASP A 292 19.44 -2.18 14.38
C ASP A 292 20.18 -2.56 13.08
N PHE A 293 19.49 -2.50 11.94
CA PHE A 293 20.09 -2.75 10.63
C PHE A 293 21.19 -1.73 10.31
N LYS A 294 20.92 -0.43 10.49
CA LYS A 294 21.92 0.63 10.25
C LYS A 294 23.16 0.47 11.12
N VAL A 295 22.98 0.16 12.41
CA VAL A 295 24.09 -0.05 13.35
C VAL A 295 24.93 -1.25 12.94
N LYS A 296 24.29 -2.37 12.60
CA LYS A 296 24.95 -3.60 12.18
C LYS A 296 25.66 -3.48 10.84
N GLU A 297 25.06 -2.78 9.88
CA GLU A 297 25.71 -2.50 8.62
C GLU A 297 26.95 -1.61 8.82
N ARG A 298 26.87 -0.58 9.66
CA ARG A 298 28.02 0.27 10.01
C ARG A 298 29.14 -0.50 10.70
N THR A 299 28.82 -1.50 11.53
CA THR A 299 29.80 -2.37 12.20
C THR A 299 30.30 -3.52 11.32
N GLN A 300 29.88 -3.58 10.04
CA GLN A 300 30.32 -4.57 9.06
C GLN A 300 30.14 -6.03 9.51
N VAL A 301 29.05 -6.34 10.21
CA VAL A 301 28.70 -7.74 10.50
C VAL A 301 28.45 -8.54 9.23
N SER A 302 28.58 -9.86 9.32
CA SER A 302 28.42 -10.75 8.17
C SER A 302 27.02 -10.65 7.55
N ALA A 303 26.96 -10.85 6.23
CA ALA A 303 25.70 -10.85 5.48
C ALA A 303 24.68 -11.87 6.01
N ALA A 304 25.14 -12.98 6.62
CA ALA A 304 24.28 -13.99 7.24
C ALA A 304 23.54 -13.44 8.47
N VAL A 305 24.20 -12.61 9.29
CA VAL A 305 23.57 -11.97 10.46
C VAL A 305 22.50 -10.97 10.00
N LEU A 306 22.80 -10.16 8.98
CA LEU A 306 21.83 -9.22 8.40
C LEU A 306 20.63 -9.95 7.78
N ALA A 307 20.87 -11.05 7.06
CA ALA A 307 19.80 -11.88 6.50
C ALA A 307 18.91 -12.50 7.60
N GLY A 308 19.49 -12.95 8.72
CA GLY A 308 18.72 -13.47 9.85
C GLY A 308 17.80 -12.44 10.48
N ILE A 309 18.25 -11.19 10.60
CA ILE A 309 17.43 -10.08 11.11
C ILE A 309 16.30 -9.76 10.15
N HIS A 310 16.59 -9.67 8.85
CA HIS A 310 15.57 -9.47 7.82
C HIS A 310 14.48 -10.54 7.88
N GLU A 311 14.87 -11.80 8.02
CA GLU A 311 13.91 -12.92 8.08
C GLU A 311 13.04 -12.87 9.34
N ASP A 312 13.63 -12.59 10.51
CA ASP A 312 12.87 -12.46 11.78
C ASP A 312 11.79 -11.37 11.66
N TYR A 313 12.15 -10.18 11.20
CA TYR A 313 11.18 -9.09 11.05
C TYR A 313 10.18 -9.33 9.92
N ASN A 314 10.57 -9.95 8.80
CA ASN A 314 9.63 -10.31 7.73
C ASN A 314 8.57 -11.29 8.24
N MET A 315 8.96 -12.28 9.05
CA MET A 315 8.01 -13.23 9.66
C MET A 315 7.04 -12.51 10.60
N LYS A 316 7.54 -11.64 11.48
CA LYS A 316 6.69 -10.85 12.40
C LYS A 316 5.71 -9.94 11.65
N LEU A 317 6.17 -9.22 10.65
CA LEU A 317 5.35 -8.28 9.86
C LEU A 317 4.36 -9.00 8.94
N SER A 318 4.70 -10.18 8.43
CA SER A 318 3.78 -11.02 7.67
C SER A 318 2.60 -11.48 8.53
N SER A 319 2.88 -12.01 9.73
CA SER A 319 1.83 -12.35 10.71
C SER A 319 0.98 -11.14 11.11
N LEU A 320 1.60 -9.96 11.28
CA LEU A 320 0.83 -8.74 11.55
C LEU A 320 -0.05 -8.35 10.37
N SER A 321 0.44 -8.49 9.13
CA SER A 321 -0.37 -8.24 7.93
C SER A 321 -1.56 -9.18 7.84
N ASP A 322 -1.44 -10.44 8.28
CA ASP A 322 -2.57 -11.38 8.35
C ASP A 322 -3.62 -10.91 9.36
N VAL A 323 -3.20 -10.43 10.54
CA VAL A 323 -4.10 -9.85 11.55
C VAL A 323 -4.80 -8.60 11.02
N PHE A 324 -4.07 -7.70 10.37
CA PHE A 324 -4.62 -6.51 9.72
C PHE A 324 -5.72 -6.89 8.71
N ASN A 325 -5.44 -7.85 7.83
CA ASN A 325 -6.38 -8.29 6.81
C ASN A 325 -7.60 -9.01 7.39
N PHE A 326 -7.43 -9.73 8.50
CA PHE A 326 -8.54 -10.33 9.23
C PHE A 326 -9.46 -9.26 9.84
N LEU A 327 -8.90 -8.29 10.57
CA LEU A 327 -9.65 -7.21 11.19
C LEU A 327 -10.35 -6.32 10.16
N THR A 328 -9.69 -6.08 9.02
CA THR A 328 -10.28 -5.39 7.87
C THR A 328 -11.51 -6.11 7.34
N ARG A 329 -11.43 -7.44 7.12
CA ARG A 329 -12.56 -8.25 6.62
C ARG A 329 -13.75 -8.25 7.58
N ARG A 330 -13.52 -7.97 8.87
CA ARG A 330 -14.55 -7.83 9.90
C ARG A 330 -15.08 -6.40 10.04
N SER A 331 -14.66 -5.48 9.16
CA SER A 331 -15.04 -4.05 9.19
C SER A 331 -14.80 -3.40 10.55
N ASN A 332 -13.63 -3.66 11.13
CA ASN A 332 -13.26 -3.10 12.43
C ASN A 332 -13.07 -1.57 12.33
N THR A 333 -13.93 -0.82 13.02
CA THR A 333 -13.93 0.65 12.97
C THR A 333 -12.79 1.29 13.76
N GLU A 334 -12.25 0.60 14.76
CA GLU A 334 -11.06 1.09 15.49
C GLU A 334 -9.80 0.98 14.63
N LEU A 335 -9.68 -0.08 13.82
CA LEU A 335 -8.61 -0.21 12.83
C LEU A 335 -8.60 0.99 11.88
N GLU A 336 -9.76 1.33 11.32
CA GLU A 336 -9.91 2.47 10.42
C GLU A 336 -9.44 3.79 11.05
N LYS A 337 -9.86 4.05 12.29
CA LYS A 337 -9.47 5.27 13.03
C LYS A 337 -7.97 5.32 13.32
N VAL A 338 -7.41 4.22 13.82
CA VAL A 338 -5.99 4.13 14.20
C VAL A 338 -5.10 4.30 12.97
N VAL A 339 -5.38 3.55 11.91
CA VAL A 339 -4.62 3.60 10.66
C VAL A 339 -4.69 4.99 10.04
N SER A 340 -5.87 5.59 9.95
CA SER A 340 -6.03 6.92 9.36
C SER A 340 -5.29 7.99 10.16
N ARG A 341 -5.36 7.93 11.49
CA ARG A 341 -4.63 8.83 12.40
C ARG A 341 -3.12 8.68 12.23
N MET A 342 -2.59 7.46 12.33
CA MET A 342 -1.15 7.21 12.20
C MET A 342 -0.61 7.61 10.83
N ILE A 343 -1.34 7.35 9.75
CA ILE A 343 -0.93 7.78 8.40
C ILE A 343 -0.90 9.31 8.31
N LYS A 344 -1.93 10.00 8.78
CA LYS A 344 -1.99 11.48 8.77
C LYS A 344 -0.87 12.09 9.61
N ASP A 345 -0.71 11.62 10.85
CA ASP A 345 0.34 12.08 11.77
C ASP A 345 1.75 11.83 11.19
N SER A 346 1.96 10.68 10.54
CA SER A 346 3.22 10.38 9.86
C SER A 346 3.46 11.32 8.69
N LEU A 347 2.46 11.54 7.82
CA LEU A 347 2.60 12.38 6.63
C LEU A 347 2.74 13.88 6.96
N ASP A 348 2.20 14.34 8.08
CA ASP A 348 2.38 15.71 8.57
C ASP A 348 3.72 15.91 9.30
N SER A 349 4.45 14.83 9.61
CA SER A 349 5.77 14.92 10.20
C SER A 349 6.81 15.51 9.24
N SER A 350 7.70 16.33 9.77
CA SER A 350 8.83 16.91 9.03
C SER A 350 10.14 16.21 9.43
N ALA A 351 11.03 16.03 8.46
CA ALA A 351 12.35 15.49 8.72
C ALA A 351 13.19 16.50 9.52
N LYS A 352 13.88 16.03 10.55
CA LYS A 352 14.93 16.78 11.25
C LYS A 352 16.27 16.31 10.69
N ASP A 353 17.06 17.22 10.12
CA ASP A 353 18.35 16.89 9.49
C ASP A 353 18.27 15.77 8.43
N GLY A 354 17.13 15.68 7.72
CA GLY A 354 16.88 14.65 6.70
C GLY A 354 16.44 13.29 7.26
N VAL A 355 16.26 13.16 8.58
CA VAL A 355 15.81 11.93 9.24
C VAL A 355 14.39 12.10 9.76
N PHE A 356 13.53 11.11 9.48
CA PHE A 356 12.17 11.03 10.01
C PHE A 356 12.16 10.20 11.30
N GLU A 357 11.68 10.81 12.40
CA GLU A 357 11.44 10.10 13.66
C GLU A 357 10.17 9.22 13.59
N ASN A 358 9.12 9.74 12.94
CA ASN A 358 7.91 8.99 12.66
C ASN A 358 8.05 8.24 11.33
N LEU A 359 8.00 6.90 11.38
CA LEU A 359 8.10 6.01 10.22
C LEU A 359 6.81 5.20 10.02
N ASP A 360 5.69 5.62 10.60
CA ASP A 360 4.45 4.84 10.58
C ASP A 360 3.94 4.63 9.14
N PHE A 361 4.04 5.63 8.26
CA PHE A 361 3.70 5.47 6.84
C PHE A 361 4.57 4.41 6.16
N VAL A 362 5.89 4.41 6.43
CA VAL A 362 6.82 3.41 5.87
C VAL A 362 6.52 2.02 6.42
N PHE A 363 6.14 1.92 7.69
CA PHE A 363 5.68 0.69 8.31
C PHE A 363 4.40 0.15 7.65
N PHE A 364 3.38 0.98 7.40
CA PHE A 364 2.18 0.54 6.67
C PHE A 364 2.51 0.16 5.23
N PHE A 365 3.40 0.88 4.57
CA PHE A 365 3.89 0.50 3.24
C PHE A 365 4.61 -0.85 3.28
N LYS A 366 5.38 -1.14 4.33
CA LYS A 366 5.99 -2.46 4.52
C LYS A 366 4.92 -3.56 4.70
N LEU A 367 3.85 -3.31 5.43
CA LEU A 367 2.72 -4.27 5.54
C LEU A 367 2.04 -4.51 4.18
N VAL A 368 1.97 -3.51 3.30
CA VAL A 368 1.49 -3.68 1.93
C VAL A 368 2.37 -4.63 1.13
N THR A 369 3.69 -4.64 1.36
CA THR A 369 4.59 -5.61 0.70
C THR A 369 4.31 -7.06 1.13
N CYS A 370 3.70 -7.26 2.29
CA CYS A 370 3.32 -8.57 2.80
C CYS A 370 1.97 -9.04 2.24
N SER A 371 1.06 -8.12 1.88
CA SER A 371 -0.26 -8.46 1.33
C SER A 371 -0.86 -7.37 0.46
N VAL A 372 -1.32 -7.76 -0.72
CA VAL A 372 -2.06 -6.90 -1.65
C VAL A 372 -3.41 -6.46 -1.07
N GLU A 373 -4.04 -7.26 -0.21
CA GLU A 373 -5.31 -6.90 0.39
C GLU A 373 -5.18 -5.70 1.35
N THR A 374 -4.03 -5.61 2.02
CA THR A 374 -3.66 -4.46 2.85
C THR A 374 -3.66 -3.18 2.01
N LEU A 375 -3.12 -3.21 0.78
CA LEU A 375 -3.10 -2.05 -0.11
C LEU A 375 -4.50 -1.52 -0.43
N ARG A 376 -5.41 -2.41 -0.85
CA ARG A 376 -6.79 -2.03 -1.21
C ARG A 376 -7.50 -1.42 -0.01
N CYS A 377 -7.32 -2.02 1.15
CA CYS A 377 -7.87 -1.53 2.40
C CYS A 377 -7.38 -0.10 2.72
N LEU A 378 -6.06 0.09 2.72
CA LEU A 378 -5.44 1.37 3.07
C LEU A 378 -5.90 2.51 2.14
N ILE A 379 -5.93 2.28 0.83
CA ILE A 379 -6.36 3.32 -0.13
C ILE A 379 -7.84 3.61 0.03
N ARG A 380 -8.69 2.59 0.14
CA ARG A 380 -10.14 2.79 0.27
C ARG A 380 -10.51 3.55 1.56
N GLN A 381 -9.84 3.24 2.67
CA GLN A 381 -10.10 3.85 3.97
C GLN A 381 -9.50 5.26 4.11
N ASN A 382 -8.49 5.60 3.31
CA ASN A 382 -7.78 6.87 3.38
C ASN A 382 -7.80 7.63 2.06
N ALA A 383 -8.89 7.48 1.29
CA ALA A 383 -9.05 8.17 0.01
C ALA A 383 -9.07 9.70 0.19
N ASP A 384 -9.50 10.20 1.34
CA ASP A 384 -9.44 11.62 1.72
C ASP A 384 -8.00 12.13 1.92
N ALA A 385 -7.09 11.25 2.36
CA ALA A 385 -5.68 11.56 2.52
C ALA A 385 -4.89 11.41 1.21
N ALA A 386 -5.46 10.79 0.18
CA ALA A 386 -4.85 10.63 -1.13
C ALA A 386 -4.84 11.96 -1.91
N THR A 387 -3.80 12.76 -1.70
CA THR A 387 -3.57 14.03 -2.41
C THR A 387 -2.15 14.05 -3.00
N PRO A 388 -1.89 14.83 -4.07
CA PRO A 388 -0.53 14.99 -4.62
C PRO A 388 0.53 15.32 -3.56
N SER A 389 0.20 16.22 -2.62
CA SER A 389 1.07 16.59 -1.50
C SER A 389 1.40 15.41 -0.59
N ASN A 390 0.39 14.60 -0.24
CA ASN A 390 0.58 13.45 0.63
C ASN A 390 1.31 12.30 -0.07
N PHE A 391 1.07 12.08 -1.36
CA PHE A 391 1.88 11.16 -2.17
C PHE A 391 3.35 11.59 -2.20
N PHE A 392 3.62 12.88 -2.39
CA PHE A 392 4.98 13.41 -2.32
C PHE A 392 5.63 13.14 -0.95
N ARG A 393 4.95 13.48 0.14
CA ARG A 393 5.44 13.27 1.52
C ARG A 393 5.69 11.79 1.81
N GLY A 394 4.80 10.90 1.36
CA GLY A 394 4.95 9.45 1.50
C GLY A 394 6.16 8.92 0.71
N ILE A 395 6.33 9.33 -0.55
CA ILE A 395 7.50 8.96 -1.37
C ILE A 395 8.79 9.46 -0.71
N ARG A 396 8.80 10.70 -0.21
CA ARG A 396 9.93 11.28 0.52
C ARG A 396 10.31 10.43 1.74
N GLN A 397 9.34 9.98 2.54
CA GLN A 397 9.60 9.10 3.68
C GLN A 397 10.14 7.73 3.24
N LEU A 398 9.57 7.13 2.20
CA LEU A 398 10.08 5.85 1.66
C LEU A 398 11.53 5.98 1.19
N MET A 399 11.88 7.09 0.53
CA MET A 399 13.25 7.36 0.08
C MET A 399 14.24 7.66 1.22
N SER A 400 13.76 7.92 2.43
CA SER A 400 14.61 8.17 3.61
C SER A 400 15.11 6.89 4.30
N VAL A 401 14.54 5.73 3.94
CA VAL A 401 14.89 4.42 4.51
C VAL A 401 15.56 3.56 3.44
N ASP A 402 16.49 2.70 3.84
CA ASP A 402 17.10 1.75 2.91
C ASP A 402 16.04 0.87 2.24
N GLN A 403 16.06 0.82 0.92
CA GLN A 403 15.09 0.07 0.14
C GLN A 403 15.00 -1.39 0.58
N ARG A 404 16.10 -2.04 0.98
CA ARG A 404 16.16 -3.45 1.40
C ARG A 404 15.28 -3.72 2.63
N LEU A 405 15.07 -2.71 3.47
CA LEU A 405 14.23 -2.82 4.67
C LEU A 405 12.74 -2.84 4.31
N VAL A 406 12.38 -2.19 3.20
CA VAL A 406 11.00 -2.08 2.70
C VAL A 406 10.71 -3.21 1.69
N LEU A 407 11.49 -3.25 0.60
CA LEU A 407 11.43 -4.23 -0.48
C LEU A 407 12.67 -5.11 -0.46
N SER A 408 12.51 -6.41 -0.21
CA SER A 408 13.61 -7.35 -0.03
C SER A 408 14.49 -7.55 -1.27
N SER A 409 13.91 -7.53 -2.48
CA SER A 409 14.67 -7.77 -3.72
C SER A 409 14.17 -6.97 -4.94
N MET A 410 13.03 -6.30 -4.84
CA MET A 410 12.38 -5.63 -5.97
C MET A 410 12.64 -4.12 -5.98
N PRO A 411 12.95 -3.51 -7.15
CA PRO A 411 12.94 -2.05 -7.30
C PRO A 411 11.58 -1.42 -7.01
N TYR A 412 11.56 -0.25 -6.38
CA TYR A 412 10.32 0.50 -6.10
C TYR A 412 9.44 0.71 -7.34
N MET A 413 10.03 0.92 -8.52
CA MET A 413 9.27 1.13 -9.76
C MET A 413 8.52 -0.13 -10.21
N GLU A 414 9.16 -1.30 -10.15
CA GLU A 414 8.50 -2.56 -10.51
C GLU A 414 7.42 -2.91 -9.48
N PHE A 415 7.69 -2.63 -8.20
CA PHE A 415 6.69 -2.80 -7.16
C PHE A 415 5.49 -1.85 -7.35
N ALA A 416 5.72 -0.58 -7.70
CA ALA A 416 4.66 0.39 -7.97
C ALA A 416 3.74 -0.07 -9.14
N LYS A 417 4.32 -0.63 -10.21
CA LYS A 417 3.53 -1.22 -11.31
C LYS A 417 2.69 -2.41 -10.83
N GLN A 418 3.24 -3.27 -9.98
CA GLN A 418 2.49 -4.39 -9.40
C GLN A 418 1.34 -3.90 -8.51
N MET A 419 1.59 -2.89 -7.67
CA MET A 419 0.58 -2.24 -6.84
C MET A 419 -0.57 -1.70 -7.69
N VAL A 420 -0.27 -0.93 -8.74
CA VAL A 420 -1.27 -0.38 -9.68
C VAL A 420 -2.16 -1.48 -10.27
N ARG A 421 -1.57 -2.59 -10.71
CA ARG A 421 -2.32 -3.75 -11.27
C ARG A 421 -3.18 -4.47 -10.24
N ALA A 422 -2.84 -4.34 -8.96
CA ALA A 422 -3.53 -4.99 -7.87
C ALA A 422 -4.73 -4.20 -7.32
N LEU A 423 -4.83 -2.89 -7.63
CA LEU A 423 -5.92 -2.04 -7.16
C LEU A 423 -7.26 -2.45 -7.75
N ASP A 424 -8.31 -2.35 -6.94
CA ASP A 424 -9.67 -2.32 -7.45
C ASP A 424 -9.94 -1.01 -8.20
N VAL A 425 -11.03 -0.97 -8.98
CA VAL A 425 -11.30 0.11 -9.94
C VAL A 425 -11.52 1.46 -9.24
N GLN A 426 -12.08 1.45 -8.04
CA GLN A 426 -12.37 2.65 -7.25
C GLN A 426 -11.07 3.21 -6.67
N SER A 427 -10.25 2.36 -6.05
CA SER A 427 -8.92 2.73 -5.57
C SER A 427 -8.02 3.21 -6.71
N LEU A 428 -8.08 2.58 -7.88
CA LEU A 428 -7.34 2.99 -9.07
C LEU A 428 -7.74 4.40 -9.52
N SER A 429 -9.01 4.79 -9.42
CA SER A 429 -9.48 6.13 -9.80
C SER A 429 -8.87 7.21 -8.91
N VAL A 430 -8.86 6.98 -7.59
CA VAL A 430 -8.26 7.91 -6.61
C VAL A 430 -6.77 8.09 -6.89
N VAL A 431 -6.05 6.97 -7.08
CA VAL A 431 -4.62 6.98 -7.38
C VAL A 431 -4.34 7.64 -8.73
N PHE A 432 -5.15 7.36 -9.75
CA PHE A 432 -5.01 7.94 -11.09
C PHE A 432 -5.19 9.46 -11.07
N SER A 433 -6.19 9.96 -10.35
CA SER A 433 -6.42 11.40 -10.18
C SER A 433 -5.18 12.11 -9.62
N CYS A 434 -4.63 11.59 -8.51
CA CYS A 434 -3.45 12.16 -7.88
C CYS A 434 -2.20 12.10 -8.76
N ILE A 435 -1.95 10.95 -9.38
CA ILE A 435 -0.75 10.73 -10.20
C ILE A 435 -0.79 11.60 -11.46
N MET A 436 -1.95 11.77 -12.08
CA MET A 436 -2.11 12.64 -13.24
C MET A 436 -1.86 14.11 -12.89
N GLU A 437 -2.37 14.59 -11.76
CA GLU A 437 -2.07 15.95 -11.28
C GLU A 437 -0.57 16.12 -10.99
N MET A 438 0.05 15.17 -10.28
CA MET A 438 1.49 15.17 -10.02
C MET A 438 2.35 15.13 -11.30
N ALA A 439 1.87 14.48 -12.36
CA ALA A 439 2.58 14.31 -13.61
C ALA A 439 2.48 15.56 -14.50
N LEU A 440 1.32 16.20 -14.53
CA LEU A 440 0.98 17.21 -15.54
C LEU A 440 0.98 18.64 -15.01
N ASP A 441 0.77 18.86 -13.71
CA ASP A 441 0.82 20.20 -13.13
C ASP A 441 2.28 20.59 -12.82
N PRO A 442 2.88 21.57 -13.53
CA PRO A 442 4.26 21.96 -13.32
C PRO A 442 4.49 22.60 -11.93
N LEU A 443 3.45 23.18 -11.32
CA LEU A 443 3.52 23.92 -10.06
C LEU A 443 3.23 23.04 -8.84
N ILE A 444 2.81 21.79 -9.02
CA ILE A 444 2.40 20.89 -7.93
C ILE A 444 3.47 20.67 -6.86
N PHE A 445 4.75 20.76 -7.26
CA PHE A 445 5.89 20.60 -6.36
C PHE A 445 6.58 21.93 -5.98
N SER A 446 6.06 23.08 -6.39
CA SER A 446 6.68 24.40 -6.14
C SER A 446 6.99 24.64 -4.66
N GLN A 447 6.07 24.23 -3.77
CA GLN A 447 6.25 24.34 -2.31
C GLN A 447 7.31 23.39 -1.73
N PHE A 448 7.70 22.33 -2.46
CA PHE A 448 8.63 21.30 -2.00
C PHE A 448 10.02 21.37 -2.64
N GLU A 449 10.14 22.05 -3.79
CA GLU A 449 11.41 22.13 -4.55
C GLU A 449 12.56 22.75 -3.74
N HIS A 450 12.26 23.66 -2.82
CA HIS A 450 13.25 24.23 -1.92
C HIS A 450 13.70 23.29 -0.80
N GLN A 451 12.89 22.29 -0.46
CA GLN A 451 13.18 21.35 0.63
C GLN A 451 13.95 20.13 0.13
N ASP A 452 13.49 19.50 -0.95
CA ASP A 452 14.07 18.23 -1.46
C ASP A 452 14.08 18.19 -2.99
N PRO A 453 14.92 19.01 -3.65
CA PRO A 453 14.95 19.10 -5.12
C PRO A 453 15.28 17.76 -5.80
N GLY A 454 16.06 16.90 -5.13
CA GLY A 454 16.38 15.56 -5.61
C GLY A 454 15.17 14.64 -5.68
N VAL A 455 14.29 14.69 -4.69
CA VAL A 455 13.05 13.88 -4.65
C VAL A 455 12.07 14.37 -5.71
N CYS A 456 11.87 15.70 -5.82
CA CYS A 456 11.04 16.30 -6.87
C CYS A 456 11.50 15.86 -8.27
N ARG A 457 12.81 15.92 -8.54
CA ARG A 457 13.38 15.49 -9.83
C ARG A 457 13.13 14.01 -10.08
N ALA A 458 13.43 13.15 -9.09
CA ALA A 458 13.24 11.71 -9.22
C ALA A 458 11.77 11.32 -9.51
N ILE A 459 10.81 12.01 -8.88
CA ILE A 459 9.38 11.80 -9.12
C ILE A 459 9.02 12.24 -10.55
N ARG A 460 9.39 13.46 -10.96
CA ARG A 460 9.07 13.99 -12.31
C ARG A 460 9.60 13.08 -13.43
N GLU A 461 10.81 12.54 -13.28
CA GLU A 461 11.43 11.65 -14.28
C GLU A 461 10.73 10.28 -14.37
N LYS A 462 10.22 9.76 -13.25
CA LYS A 462 9.75 8.37 -13.15
C LYS A 462 8.23 8.22 -13.17
N ILE A 463 7.47 9.26 -12.86
CA ILE A 463 6.01 9.19 -12.74
C ILE A 463 5.33 8.84 -14.07
N VAL A 464 5.96 9.15 -15.21
CA VAL A 464 5.49 8.75 -16.54
C VAL A 464 5.32 7.25 -16.69
N LEU A 465 6.21 6.45 -16.07
CA LEU A 465 6.14 5.00 -16.12
C LEU A 465 4.92 4.45 -15.38
N VAL A 466 4.48 5.13 -14.32
CA VAL A 466 3.32 4.75 -13.53
C VAL A 466 2.03 5.17 -14.23
N VAL A 467 1.99 6.40 -14.78
CA VAL A 467 0.89 6.87 -15.64
C VAL A 467 0.70 5.89 -16.81
N ASP A 468 1.79 5.47 -17.45
CA ASP A 468 1.71 4.56 -18.58
C ASP A 468 1.06 3.23 -18.22
N GLU A 469 1.44 2.66 -17.08
CA GLU A 469 0.86 1.41 -16.60
C GLU A 469 -0.64 1.56 -16.31
N ILE A 470 -1.06 2.65 -15.68
CA ILE A 470 -2.48 2.93 -15.41
C ILE A 470 -3.25 3.10 -16.73
N VAL A 471 -2.74 3.92 -17.66
CA VAL A 471 -3.38 4.15 -18.96
C VAL A 471 -3.49 2.84 -19.75
N ASN A 472 -2.47 1.99 -19.70
CA ASN A 472 -2.53 0.67 -20.35
C ASN A 472 -3.63 -0.22 -19.77
N LEU A 473 -3.89 -0.17 -18.45
CA LEU A 473 -5.02 -0.87 -17.85
C LEU A 473 -6.37 -0.30 -18.34
N ILE A 474 -6.50 1.03 -18.42
CA ILE A 474 -7.72 1.70 -18.90
C ILE A 474 -7.99 1.34 -20.37
N VAL A 475 -6.97 1.38 -21.23
CA VAL A 475 -7.09 1.00 -22.66
C VAL A 475 -7.49 -0.47 -22.80
N ARG A 476 -6.86 -1.38 -22.06
CA ARG A 476 -7.23 -2.80 -22.08
C ARG A 476 -8.68 -2.99 -21.65
N ALA A 477 -9.12 -2.31 -20.59
CA ALA A 477 -10.49 -2.37 -20.11
C ALA A 477 -11.48 -1.92 -21.20
N ALA A 478 -11.22 -0.77 -21.83
CA ALA A 478 -12.04 -0.21 -22.91
C ALA A 478 -12.27 -1.17 -24.08
N HIS A 479 -11.24 -1.93 -24.48
CA HIS A 479 -11.35 -2.88 -25.60
C HIS A 479 -11.83 -4.28 -25.19
N SER A 480 -11.70 -4.65 -23.92
CA SER A 480 -12.05 -6.00 -23.44
C SER A 480 -13.54 -6.24 -23.22
N LYS A 481 -14.32 -5.19 -22.89
CA LYS A 481 -15.75 -5.30 -22.56
C LYS A 481 -16.56 -4.42 -23.50
N GLN A 482 -17.43 -5.03 -24.30
CA GLN A 482 -18.40 -4.27 -25.12
C GLN A 482 -19.31 -3.46 -24.20
N ASN A 483 -19.51 -2.18 -24.51
CA ASN A 483 -20.35 -1.24 -23.76
C ASN A 483 -19.94 -1.08 -22.27
N LEU A 484 -18.63 -0.94 -22.00
CA LEU A 484 -18.15 -0.62 -20.66
C LEU A 484 -18.78 0.70 -20.17
N SER A 485 -19.50 0.66 -19.05
CA SER A 485 -20.06 1.87 -18.44
C SER A 485 -18.98 2.61 -17.64
N VAL A 486 -19.02 3.95 -17.70
CA VAL A 486 -18.15 4.84 -16.92
C VAL A 486 -18.43 4.76 -15.43
N VAL A 487 -19.64 4.35 -15.05
CA VAL A 487 -20.02 4.08 -13.65
C VAL A 487 -19.32 2.82 -13.14
N ASP A 488 -19.16 1.81 -14.01
CA ASP A 488 -18.48 0.56 -13.68
C ASP A 488 -16.95 0.73 -13.73
N TYR A 489 -16.45 1.74 -14.44
CA TYR A 489 -15.03 2.01 -14.60
C TYR A 489 -14.65 3.50 -14.38
N PRO A 490 -14.73 3.99 -13.13
CA PRO A 490 -14.43 5.38 -12.76
C PRO A 490 -13.12 5.99 -13.30
N PRO A 491 -11.98 5.25 -13.41
CA PRO A 491 -10.73 5.83 -13.92
C PRO A 491 -10.86 6.44 -15.33
N ALA A 492 -11.76 5.89 -16.16
CA ALA A 492 -12.02 6.43 -17.49
C ALA A 492 -12.81 7.76 -17.45
N ALA A 493 -13.56 8.03 -16.39
CA ALA A 493 -14.36 9.24 -16.25
C ALA A 493 -13.59 10.44 -15.65
N GLU A 494 -12.52 10.16 -14.89
CA GLU A 494 -11.83 11.12 -14.03
C GLU A 494 -11.40 12.42 -14.76
N PHE A 495 -10.86 12.30 -15.97
CA PHE A 495 -10.43 13.42 -16.82
C PHE A 495 -11.22 13.50 -18.14
N ALA A 496 -12.45 12.96 -18.18
CA ALA A 496 -13.26 12.89 -19.41
C ALA A 496 -14.21 14.08 -19.64
N SER A 497 -14.19 15.10 -18.76
CA SER A 497 -15.06 16.28 -18.89
C SER A 497 -14.47 17.56 -18.31
N GLY A 498 -15.01 18.70 -18.78
CA GLY A 498 -14.76 20.03 -18.21
C GLY A 498 -13.31 20.49 -18.25
N LYS A 499 -12.92 21.28 -17.24
CA LYS A 499 -11.55 21.79 -17.07
C LYS A 499 -10.51 20.66 -16.97
N LYS A 500 -10.86 19.53 -16.36
CA LYS A 500 -9.97 18.35 -16.25
C LYS A 500 -9.65 17.74 -17.61
N LEU A 501 -10.65 17.65 -18.51
CA LEU A 501 -10.40 17.21 -19.89
C LEU A 501 -9.51 18.19 -20.64
N GLN A 502 -9.76 19.49 -20.49
CA GLN A 502 -8.91 20.49 -21.13
C GLN A 502 -7.47 20.44 -20.60
N PHE A 503 -7.30 20.22 -19.30
CA PHE A 503 -5.99 20.10 -18.65
C PHE A 503 -5.13 18.98 -19.26
N VAL A 504 -5.69 17.78 -19.47
CA VAL A 504 -4.94 16.68 -20.10
C VAL A 504 -4.65 16.96 -21.58
N ILE A 505 -5.58 17.58 -22.31
CA ILE A 505 -5.37 17.98 -23.72
C ILE A 505 -4.24 19.01 -23.82
N ASP A 506 -4.24 20.04 -22.98
CA ASP A 506 -3.21 21.07 -22.95
C ASP A 506 -1.83 20.44 -22.64
N ALA A 507 -1.78 19.41 -21.79
CA ALA A 507 -0.55 18.66 -21.53
C ALA A 507 -0.04 17.85 -22.73
N ALA A 508 -0.94 17.23 -23.51
CA ALA A 508 -0.56 16.54 -24.74
C ALA A 508 -0.04 17.50 -25.83
N ILE A 509 -0.59 18.72 -25.87
CA ILE A 509 -0.18 19.81 -26.78
C ILE A 509 1.20 20.35 -26.39
N SER A 510 1.43 20.56 -25.09
CA SER A 510 2.57 21.33 -24.60
C SER A 510 3.79 20.47 -24.20
N SER A 511 3.60 19.17 -23.98
CA SER A 511 4.66 18.30 -23.44
C SER A 511 4.83 16.99 -24.23
N PRO A 512 5.90 16.87 -25.05
CA PRO A 512 6.17 15.67 -25.84
C PRO A 512 6.28 14.36 -25.04
N PRO A 513 6.92 14.30 -23.84
CA PRO A 513 6.98 13.08 -23.03
C PRO A 513 5.60 12.52 -22.64
N TRP A 514 4.59 13.38 -22.48
CA TRP A 514 3.26 12.99 -22.00
C TRP A 514 2.29 12.66 -23.13
N ALA A 515 2.53 13.21 -24.33
CA ALA A 515 1.62 13.10 -25.46
C ALA A 515 1.20 11.64 -25.74
N GLY A 516 2.14 10.70 -25.77
CA GLY A 516 1.83 9.30 -26.07
C GLY A 516 0.93 8.59 -25.05
N SER A 517 1.09 8.87 -23.75
CA SER A 517 0.25 8.29 -22.70
C SER A 517 -1.11 9.00 -22.64
N VAL A 518 -1.14 10.32 -22.77
CA VAL A 518 -2.40 11.09 -22.78
C VAL A 518 -3.25 10.74 -24.01
N ILE A 519 -2.67 10.63 -25.21
CA ILE A 519 -3.41 10.26 -26.42
C ILE A 519 -4.06 8.88 -26.26
N ARG A 520 -3.34 7.90 -25.69
CA ARG A 520 -3.91 6.57 -25.38
C ARG A 520 -5.05 6.66 -24.37
N TYR A 521 -4.95 7.52 -23.36
CA TYR A 521 -6.03 7.75 -22.43
C TYR A 521 -7.27 8.35 -23.12
N LEU A 522 -7.10 9.42 -23.91
CA LEU A 522 -8.18 10.06 -24.66
C LEU A 522 -8.80 9.09 -25.68
N HIS A 523 -8.01 8.20 -26.27
CA HIS A 523 -8.50 7.11 -27.10
C HIS A 523 -9.43 6.19 -26.31
N ALA A 524 -9.00 5.70 -25.13
CA ALA A 524 -9.84 4.86 -24.29
C ALA A 524 -11.14 5.56 -23.88
N VAL A 525 -11.08 6.85 -23.53
CA VAL A 525 -12.27 7.67 -23.24
C VAL A 525 -13.20 7.71 -24.46
N SER A 526 -12.66 7.90 -25.66
CA SER A 526 -13.43 7.92 -26.90
C SER A 526 -14.14 6.59 -27.17
N ILE A 527 -13.47 5.47 -26.96
CA ILE A 527 -14.05 4.13 -27.14
C ILE A 527 -15.18 3.87 -26.13
N ILE A 528 -15.02 4.33 -24.89
CA ILE A 528 -15.99 4.11 -23.80
C ILE A 528 -17.23 4.99 -23.96
N TYR A 529 -17.06 6.28 -24.26
CA TYR A 529 -18.16 7.24 -24.37
C TYR A 529 -18.79 7.30 -25.78
N GLY A 530 -18.07 6.84 -26.80
CA GLY A 530 -18.53 6.82 -28.18
C GLY A 530 -18.09 8.04 -29.02
N GLU A 531 -18.58 8.04 -30.27
CA GLU A 531 -18.20 9.00 -31.31
C GLU A 531 -18.43 10.47 -30.93
N THR A 532 -19.49 10.78 -30.17
CA THR A 532 -19.78 12.16 -29.75
C THR A 532 -18.73 12.72 -28.80
N LYS A 533 -18.16 11.89 -27.93
CA LYS A 533 -17.06 12.29 -27.03
C LYS A 533 -15.76 12.43 -27.79
N ALA A 534 -15.48 11.55 -28.74
CA ALA A 534 -14.34 11.70 -29.64
C ALA A 534 -14.39 13.04 -30.39
N ALA A 535 -15.56 13.40 -30.91
CA ALA A 535 -15.81 14.68 -31.56
C ALA A 535 -15.57 15.89 -30.63
N GLU A 536 -16.02 15.83 -29.37
CA GLU A 536 -15.73 16.87 -28.37
C GLU A 536 -14.21 17.02 -28.15
N ILE A 537 -13.48 15.91 -27.98
CA ILE A 537 -12.03 15.92 -27.76
C ILE A 537 -11.30 16.54 -28.96
N ILE A 538 -11.69 16.19 -30.20
CA ILE A 538 -11.18 16.82 -31.42
C ILE A 538 -11.38 18.33 -31.38
N CYS A 539 -12.60 18.79 -31.06
CA CYS A 539 -12.91 20.21 -30.96
C CYS A 539 -12.05 20.92 -29.92
N ARG A 540 -11.86 20.30 -28.74
CA ARG A 540 -11.00 20.86 -27.67
C ARG A 540 -9.54 20.97 -28.09
N PHE A 541 -9.01 20.03 -28.89
CA PHE A 541 -7.68 20.17 -29.50
C PHE A 541 -7.63 21.35 -30.49
N ILE A 542 -8.60 21.47 -31.40
CA ILE A 542 -8.67 22.58 -32.37
C ILE A 542 -8.70 23.93 -31.66
N VAL A 543 -9.40 24.03 -30.52
CA VAL A 543 -9.48 25.26 -29.73
C VAL A 543 -8.20 25.51 -28.90
N GLY A 544 -7.57 24.44 -28.40
CA GLY A 544 -6.43 24.50 -27.49
C GLY A 544 -5.07 24.73 -28.16
N CYS A 545 -4.87 24.27 -29.39
CA CYS A 545 -3.58 24.39 -30.09
C CYS A 545 -3.26 25.84 -30.45
N VAL A 546 -2.20 26.41 -29.87
CA VAL A 546 -1.76 27.79 -30.14
C VAL A 546 -0.86 27.86 -31.36
N GLU A 547 0.04 26.90 -31.52
CA GLU A 547 0.99 26.83 -32.63
C GLU A 547 0.58 25.75 -33.62
N ALA A 548 0.88 25.97 -34.91
CA ALA A 548 0.58 25.00 -35.96
C ALA A 548 1.25 23.64 -35.70
N GLN A 549 2.47 23.63 -35.13
CA GLN A 549 3.17 22.38 -34.80
C GLN A 549 2.43 21.55 -33.75
N SER A 550 1.71 22.19 -32.83
CA SER A 550 0.94 21.50 -31.79
C SER A 550 -0.26 20.72 -32.34
N LEU A 551 -0.71 21.02 -33.57
CA LEU A 551 -1.74 20.23 -34.25
C LEU A 551 -1.28 18.80 -34.58
N SER A 552 0.03 18.52 -34.54
CA SER A 552 0.54 17.15 -34.62
C SER A 552 0.00 16.24 -33.51
N ALA A 553 -0.27 16.78 -32.31
CA ALA A 553 -0.90 16.03 -31.22
C ALA A 553 -2.35 15.65 -31.55
N LEU A 554 -3.10 16.53 -32.22
CA LEU A 554 -4.42 16.22 -32.75
C LEU A 554 -4.36 15.16 -33.84
N CYS A 555 -3.42 15.25 -34.79
CA CYS A 555 -3.24 14.23 -35.81
C CYS A 555 -2.90 12.86 -35.21
N ALA A 556 -2.08 12.83 -34.16
CA ALA A 556 -1.75 11.62 -33.43
C ALA A 556 -2.94 11.06 -32.63
N PHE A 557 -3.88 11.89 -32.20
CA PHE A 557 -5.15 11.41 -31.65
C PHE A 557 -6.09 10.90 -32.75
N LEU A 558 -6.23 11.62 -33.86
CA LEU A 558 -7.07 11.20 -34.99
C LEU A 558 -6.65 9.83 -35.54
N SER A 559 -5.35 9.54 -35.59
CA SER A 559 -4.85 8.22 -36.02
C SER A 559 -5.33 7.07 -35.14
N THR A 560 -5.63 7.31 -33.86
CA THR A 560 -6.14 6.28 -32.95
C THR A 560 -7.64 6.10 -33.06
N VAL A 561 -8.40 7.18 -33.34
CA VAL A 561 -9.87 7.15 -33.25
C VAL A 561 -10.57 6.99 -34.60
N VAL A 562 -10.05 7.56 -35.68
CA VAL A 562 -10.64 7.45 -37.04
C VAL A 562 -10.87 5.99 -37.49
N PRO A 563 -9.99 5.01 -37.18
CA PRO A 563 -10.26 3.60 -37.49
C PRO A 563 -11.54 3.05 -36.86
N TYR A 564 -11.97 3.61 -35.72
CA TYR A 564 -13.17 3.20 -35.00
C TYR A 564 -14.38 4.07 -35.35
N TYR A 565 -14.17 5.36 -35.59
CA TYR A 565 -15.20 6.34 -35.97
C TYR A 565 -14.80 7.09 -37.25
N PRO A 566 -14.99 6.50 -38.45
CA PRO A 566 -14.51 7.07 -39.71
C PRO A 566 -15.16 8.41 -40.11
N ASN A 567 -16.28 8.77 -39.47
CA ASN A 567 -17.02 10.00 -39.75
C ASN A 567 -16.96 11.01 -38.59
N VAL A 568 -16.08 10.81 -37.60
CA VAL A 568 -16.03 11.61 -36.35
C VAL A 568 -15.85 13.12 -36.58
N MET A 569 -15.26 13.52 -37.70
CA MET A 569 -15.12 14.93 -38.06
C MET A 569 -16.47 15.62 -38.32
N ARG A 570 -17.49 14.90 -38.79
CA ARG A 570 -18.85 15.44 -38.99
C ARG A 570 -19.46 15.95 -37.67
N PRO A 571 -19.64 15.11 -36.63
CA PRO A 571 -20.14 15.59 -35.34
C PRO A 571 -19.18 16.58 -34.66
N ALA A 572 -17.87 16.51 -34.94
CA ALA A 572 -16.93 17.53 -34.46
C ALA A 572 -17.27 18.91 -35.03
N TYR A 573 -17.43 19.05 -36.34
CA TYR A 573 -17.79 20.33 -36.95
C TYR A 573 -19.17 20.85 -36.53
N GLU A 574 -20.14 19.96 -36.35
CA GLU A 574 -21.47 20.33 -35.85
C GLU A 574 -21.43 20.90 -34.42
N SER A 575 -20.49 20.43 -33.59
CA SER A 575 -20.37 20.83 -32.18
C SER A 575 -19.28 21.87 -31.90
N LEU A 576 -18.38 22.15 -32.85
CA LEU A 576 -17.16 22.94 -32.66
C LEU A 576 -17.41 24.30 -32.01
N THR A 577 -18.34 25.09 -32.53
CA THR A 577 -18.64 26.43 -32.00
C THR A 577 -19.17 26.39 -30.56
N ASN A 578 -19.94 25.36 -30.22
CA ASN A 578 -20.46 25.18 -28.86
C ASN A 578 -19.33 24.77 -27.90
N VAL A 579 -18.45 23.86 -28.34
CA VAL A 579 -17.28 23.44 -27.55
C VAL A 579 -16.31 24.60 -27.36
N MET A 580 -16.06 25.41 -28.39
CA MET A 580 -15.22 26.61 -28.29
C MET A 580 -15.73 27.58 -27.23
N ARG A 581 -17.02 27.95 -27.27
CA ARG A 581 -17.62 28.84 -26.24
C ARG A 581 -17.55 28.23 -24.84
N MET A 582 -17.67 26.91 -24.72
CA MET A 582 -17.53 26.21 -23.44
C MET A 582 -16.08 26.29 -22.92
N VAL A 583 -15.09 26.02 -23.78
CA VAL A 583 -13.65 26.08 -23.42
C VAL A 583 -13.23 27.50 -23.06
N ASP A 584 -13.68 28.51 -23.82
CA ASP A 584 -13.37 29.92 -23.55
C ASP A 584 -13.89 30.35 -22.17
N LYS A 585 -15.11 29.92 -21.80
CA LYS A 585 -15.68 30.12 -20.45
C LYS A 585 -14.91 29.36 -19.38
N GLU A 586 -14.51 28.12 -19.65
CA GLU A 586 -13.76 27.29 -18.71
C GLU A 586 -12.38 27.87 -18.37
N LYS A 587 -11.71 28.45 -19.37
CA LYS A 587 -10.39 29.10 -19.25
C LYS A 587 -10.45 30.56 -18.76
N ASP A 588 -11.66 31.09 -18.53
CA ASP A 588 -11.89 32.49 -18.12
C ASP A 588 -11.18 33.49 -19.04
N VAL A 589 -11.21 33.21 -20.35
CA VAL A 589 -10.55 34.06 -21.34
C VAL A 589 -11.46 35.24 -21.65
N SER A 590 -10.92 36.44 -21.58
CA SER A 590 -11.66 37.68 -21.89
C SER A 590 -12.02 37.83 -23.37
N ARG A 591 -11.48 36.97 -24.25
CA ARG A 591 -11.66 37.02 -25.70
C ARG A 591 -11.92 35.64 -26.28
N SER A 592 -12.75 35.60 -27.33
CA SER A 592 -13.08 34.40 -28.09
C SER A 592 -11.85 33.78 -28.76
N SER A 593 -11.75 32.45 -28.71
CA SER A 593 -10.69 31.69 -29.40
C SER A 593 -10.91 31.56 -30.92
N ILE A 594 -11.92 32.23 -31.49
CA ILE A 594 -12.34 32.08 -32.89
C ILE A 594 -11.22 32.30 -33.91
N LEU A 595 -10.34 33.30 -33.72
CA LEU A 595 -9.21 33.53 -34.64
C LEU A 595 -8.28 32.30 -34.71
N ARG A 596 -8.01 31.70 -33.55
CA ARG A 596 -7.17 30.51 -33.42
C ARG A 596 -7.84 29.30 -34.09
N VAL A 597 -9.13 29.11 -33.85
CA VAL A 597 -9.93 28.04 -34.46
C VAL A 597 -9.91 28.14 -35.99
N LEU A 598 -10.13 29.33 -36.57
CA LEU A 598 -10.07 29.54 -38.01
C LEU A 598 -8.70 29.15 -38.60
N ASN A 599 -7.62 29.60 -37.96
CA ASN A 599 -6.27 29.30 -38.40
C ASN A 599 -5.95 27.81 -38.30
N ASN A 600 -6.39 27.14 -37.23
CA ASN A 600 -6.16 25.71 -37.02
C ASN A 600 -6.91 24.85 -38.04
N ILE A 601 -8.18 25.16 -38.33
CA ILE A 601 -8.95 24.45 -39.38
C ILE A 601 -8.25 24.63 -40.73
N ARG A 602 -7.83 25.85 -41.06
CA ARG A 602 -7.13 26.13 -42.31
C ARG A 602 -5.87 25.27 -42.44
N VAL A 603 -5.01 25.24 -41.42
CA VAL A 603 -3.77 24.46 -41.43
C VAL A 603 -4.05 22.97 -41.57
N LEU A 604 -5.06 22.45 -40.87
CA LEU A 604 -5.47 21.04 -40.97
C LEU A 604 -5.90 20.67 -42.40
N LEU A 605 -6.67 21.54 -43.06
CA LEU A 605 -7.09 21.33 -44.45
C LEU A 605 -5.93 21.46 -45.43
N GLU A 606 -5.03 22.42 -45.24
CA GLU A 606 -3.79 22.55 -46.04
C GLU A 606 -2.94 21.27 -45.93
N TRP A 607 -2.83 20.71 -44.71
CA TRP A 607 -2.08 19.47 -44.51
C TRP A 607 -2.74 18.27 -45.16
N GLU A 608 -4.08 18.15 -45.14
CA GLU A 608 -4.79 17.08 -45.86
C GLU A 608 -4.61 17.18 -47.38
N GLN A 609 -4.65 18.40 -47.94
CA GLN A 609 -4.45 18.64 -49.38
C GLN A 609 -3.03 18.30 -49.85
N THR A 610 -2.04 18.60 -49.02
CA THR A 610 -0.62 18.45 -49.36
C THR A 610 -0.05 17.08 -48.96
N ALA A 611 -0.79 16.28 -48.20
CA ALA A 611 -0.37 14.95 -47.78
C ALA A 611 -0.24 13.95 -48.94
N GLU A 612 0.87 13.21 -48.93
CA GLU A 612 1.07 12.05 -49.81
C GLU A 612 0.04 10.94 -49.53
N ASP A 613 -0.26 10.12 -50.55
CA ASP A 613 -1.21 9.00 -50.44
C ASP A 613 -0.80 7.96 -49.39
N SER A 614 0.48 7.91 -49.02
CA SER A 614 1.02 7.00 -48.01
C SER A 614 0.72 7.43 -46.57
N LEU A 615 0.34 8.69 -46.33
CA LEU A 615 0.14 9.25 -44.99
C LEU A 615 -1.30 9.07 -44.52
N GLN A 616 -1.47 8.64 -43.27
CA GLN A 616 -2.79 8.46 -42.65
C GLN A 616 -3.64 9.74 -42.66
N LEU A 617 -3.00 10.91 -42.65
CA LEU A 617 -3.62 12.22 -42.66
C LEU A 617 -4.59 12.42 -43.83
N LYS A 618 -4.29 11.82 -44.99
CA LYS A 618 -5.14 11.90 -46.19
C LYS A 618 -6.48 11.19 -46.04
N TYR A 619 -6.58 10.29 -45.07
CA TYR A 619 -7.76 9.45 -44.83
C TYR A 619 -8.56 9.88 -43.61
N PHE A 620 -8.19 10.98 -42.94
CA PHE A 620 -8.92 11.50 -41.78
C PHE A 620 -10.22 12.20 -42.15
N ARG A 621 -10.45 12.53 -43.43
CA ARG A 621 -11.66 13.22 -43.93
C ARG A 621 -11.86 14.55 -43.18
N LEU A 622 -10.80 15.35 -43.11
CA LEU A 622 -10.82 16.65 -42.44
C LEU A 622 -11.70 17.64 -43.21
N TYR A 623 -11.87 17.48 -44.51
CA TYR A 623 -12.82 18.30 -45.26
C TYR A 623 -14.28 18.12 -44.75
N PRO A 624 -15.00 19.21 -44.39
CA PRO A 624 -16.31 19.13 -43.73
C PRO A 624 -17.46 18.60 -44.60
N ASP A 625 -17.28 18.51 -45.93
CA ASP A 625 -18.23 17.95 -46.90
C ASP A 625 -19.71 18.37 -46.62
N ALA A 626 -20.57 17.44 -46.23
CA ALA A 626 -21.99 17.70 -45.93
C ALA A 626 -22.25 18.71 -44.80
N THR A 627 -21.28 18.96 -43.92
CA THR A 627 -21.40 19.93 -42.81
C THR A 627 -20.92 21.33 -43.15
N PHE A 628 -20.41 21.54 -44.37
CA PHE A 628 -19.81 22.81 -44.80
C PHE A 628 -20.69 24.02 -44.49
N GLY A 629 -21.98 23.98 -44.87
CA GLY A 629 -22.90 25.10 -44.67
C GLY A 629 -23.15 25.43 -43.19
N VAL A 630 -23.31 24.40 -42.34
CA VAL A 630 -23.55 24.57 -40.90
C VAL A 630 -22.31 25.14 -40.21
N LEU A 631 -21.14 24.57 -40.51
CA LEU A 631 -19.85 24.99 -39.95
C LEU A 631 -19.58 26.46 -40.28
N TYR A 632 -19.64 26.84 -41.56
CA TYR A 632 -19.36 28.22 -41.98
C TYR A 632 -20.36 29.22 -41.41
N THR A 633 -21.65 28.87 -41.36
CA THR A 633 -22.67 29.76 -40.78
C THR A 633 -22.36 30.06 -39.31
N ASN A 634 -22.03 29.02 -38.54
CA ASN A 634 -21.74 29.18 -37.12
C ASN A 634 -20.42 29.92 -36.86
N LEU A 635 -19.36 29.61 -37.62
CA LEU A 635 -18.08 30.29 -37.50
C LEU A 635 -18.20 31.77 -37.89
N LEU A 636 -18.82 32.09 -39.02
CA LEU A 636 -18.98 33.47 -39.48
C LEU A 636 -19.84 34.30 -38.51
N TYR A 637 -20.87 33.69 -37.91
CA TYR A 637 -21.65 34.34 -36.86
C TYR A 637 -20.77 34.71 -35.66
N GLU A 638 -19.90 33.81 -35.21
CA GLU A 638 -19.00 34.11 -34.09
C GLU A 638 -17.93 35.15 -34.45
N VAL A 639 -17.39 35.09 -35.68
CA VAL A 639 -16.45 36.08 -36.19
C VAL A 639 -17.08 37.46 -36.21
N LEU A 640 -18.34 37.57 -36.65
CA LEU A 640 -19.09 38.83 -36.63
C LEU A 640 -19.20 39.41 -35.23
N ASN A 641 -19.64 38.59 -34.27
CA ASN A 641 -19.79 39.04 -32.88
C ASN A 641 -18.45 39.50 -32.30
N THR A 642 -17.40 38.70 -32.50
CA THR A 642 -16.05 39.01 -31.98
C THR A 642 -15.46 40.25 -32.65
N ALA A 643 -15.67 40.43 -33.96
CA ALA A 643 -15.21 41.61 -34.68
C ALA A 643 -15.94 42.87 -34.22
N GLU A 644 -17.25 42.80 -33.95
CA GLU A 644 -18.04 43.90 -33.41
C GLU A 644 -17.56 44.32 -32.00
N GLU A 645 -17.25 43.33 -31.14
CA GLU A 645 -16.63 43.56 -29.83
C GLU A 645 -15.25 44.23 -29.97
N CYS A 646 -14.38 43.73 -30.85
CA CYS A 646 -13.07 44.33 -31.11
C CYS A 646 -13.18 45.78 -31.63
N ILE A 647 -14.10 46.06 -32.56
CA ILE A 647 -14.32 47.41 -33.08
C ILE A 647 -14.79 48.35 -31.95
N THR A 648 -15.71 47.87 -31.10
CA THR A 648 -16.19 48.63 -29.94
C THR A 648 -15.06 48.90 -28.94
N ALA A 649 -14.18 47.94 -28.73
CA ALA A 649 -12.98 48.05 -27.90
C ALA A 649 -11.82 48.83 -28.56
N LYS A 650 -11.97 49.31 -29.81
CA LYS A 650 -10.95 49.99 -30.63
C LYS A 650 -9.73 49.13 -31.00
N GLU A 651 -9.89 47.81 -31.03
CA GLU A 651 -8.87 46.83 -31.38
C GLU A 651 -8.93 46.49 -32.89
N MET A 652 -8.72 47.50 -33.73
CA MET A 652 -8.92 47.37 -35.19
C MET A 652 -8.03 46.31 -35.84
N GLN A 653 -6.80 46.11 -35.33
CA GLN A 653 -5.89 45.08 -35.86
C GLN A 653 -6.48 43.67 -35.71
N MET A 654 -7.06 43.37 -34.55
CA MET A 654 -7.66 42.06 -34.28
C MET A 654 -8.88 41.81 -35.18
N ALA A 655 -9.70 42.84 -35.42
CA ALA A 655 -10.83 42.76 -36.34
C ALA A 655 -10.36 42.48 -37.79
N MET A 656 -9.25 43.09 -38.22
CA MET A 656 -8.66 42.83 -39.53
C MET A 656 -8.05 41.42 -39.62
N ASP A 657 -7.38 40.95 -38.58
CA ASP A 657 -6.82 39.60 -38.52
C ASP A 657 -7.92 38.52 -38.66
N LEU A 658 -9.10 38.77 -38.07
CA LEU A 658 -10.28 37.91 -38.22
C LEU A 658 -10.78 37.86 -39.68
N VAL A 659 -10.88 39.01 -40.35
CA VAL A 659 -11.28 39.08 -41.78
C VAL A 659 -10.28 38.32 -42.66
N LEU A 660 -8.99 38.52 -42.42
CA LEU A 660 -7.92 37.84 -43.15
C LEU A 660 -7.95 36.32 -42.93
N ALA A 661 -8.19 35.87 -41.68
CA ALA A 661 -8.29 34.45 -41.37
C ALA A 661 -9.48 33.79 -42.09
N VAL A 662 -10.64 34.47 -42.16
CA VAL A 662 -11.80 34.00 -42.94
C VAL A 662 -11.46 33.91 -44.43
N SER A 663 -10.83 34.94 -45.01
CA SER A 663 -10.43 34.93 -46.43
C SER A 663 -9.53 33.74 -46.75
N ARG A 664 -8.50 33.51 -45.93
CA ARG A 664 -7.55 32.40 -46.10
C ARG A 664 -8.22 31.04 -45.94
N LEU A 665 -9.18 30.90 -45.02
CA LEU A 665 -9.94 29.66 -44.86
C LEU A 665 -10.82 29.37 -46.09
N ILE A 666 -11.43 30.40 -46.68
CA ILE A 666 -12.20 30.27 -47.92
C ILE A 666 -11.29 29.84 -49.09
N GLU A 667 -10.10 30.45 -49.21
CA GLU A 667 -9.12 30.10 -50.25
C GLU A 667 -8.73 28.61 -50.21
N VAL A 668 -8.47 28.06 -49.01
CA VAL A 668 -8.09 26.65 -48.85
C VAL A 668 -9.27 25.70 -49.11
N THR A 669 -10.51 26.15 -48.89
CA THR A 669 -11.70 25.29 -49.11
C THR A 669 -12.25 25.36 -50.53
N ALA A 670 -11.96 26.41 -51.30
CA ALA A 670 -12.44 26.59 -52.67
C ALA A 670 -12.09 25.45 -53.65
N PRO A 671 -10.88 24.83 -53.63
CA PRO A 671 -10.52 23.72 -54.51
C PRO A 671 -11.41 22.49 -54.33
N TYR A 672 -11.80 22.19 -53.09
CA TYR A 672 -12.67 21.06 -52.78
C TYR A 672 -14.10 21.27 -53.28
N ALA A 673 -14.62 22.50 -53.20
CA ALA A 673 -15.96 22.84 -53.70
C ALA A 673 -16.07 22.73 -55.24
N ALA A 674 -14.95 22.85 -55.97
CA ALA A 674 -14.91 22.70 -57.42
C ALA A 674 -14.95 21.22 -57.87
N GLN A 675 -14.38 20.29 -57.09
CA GLN A 675 -14.33 18.86 -57.42
C GLN A 675 -15.69 18.14 -57.29
N PHE A 676 -16.60 18.62 -56.44
CA PHE A 676 -17.94 18.03 -56.26
C PHE A 676 -18.99 18.50 -57.29
N LYS A 677 -18.63 19.42 -58.20
CA LYS A 677 -19.55 19.93 -59.24
C LYS A 677 -19.96 18.90 -60.30
N GLU A 678 -19.30 17.74 -60.38
CA GLU A 678 -19.56 16.76 -61.45
C GLU A 678 -20.59 15.66 -61.10
N GLY A 679 -21.29 15.69 -59.94
CA GLY A 679 -22.12 14.54 -59.53
C GLY A 679 -23.45 14.72 -58.79
N SER A 680 -23.90 15.92 -58.36
CA SER A 680 -25.16 16.03 -57.60
C SER A 680 -25.73 17.47 -57.54
N PRO A 681 -27.06 17.69 -57.52
CA PRO A 681 -27.67 19.01 -57.48
C PRO A 681 -27.79 19.52 -56.04
N VAL A 682 -26.80 20.29 -55.56
CA VAL A 682 -26.94 21.11 -54.34
C VAL A 682 -26.48 22.53 -54.64
N SER A 683 -27.38 23.34 -55.21
CA SER A 683 -27.16 24.75 -55.57
C SER A 683 -27.58 25.75 -54.48
N SER A 684 -28.05 25.30 -53.32
CA SER A 684 -28.61 26.17 -52.26
C SER A 684 -27.58 26.66 -51.22
N SER A 685 -26.46 25.96 -51.04
CA SER A 685 -25.45 26.30 -50.02
C SER A 685 -24.49 27.41 -50.46
N GLN A 686 -24.17 27.54 -51.76
CA GLN A 686 -23.30 28.61 -52.29
C GLN A 686 -23.93 30.02 -52.21
N CYS A 687 -25.25 30.14 -52.38
CA CYS A 687 -25.95 31.43 -52.25
C CYS A 687 -25.91 32.00 -50.82
N LEU A 688 -25.87 31.15 -49.79
CA LEU A 688 -25.80 31.58 -48.39
C LEU A 688 -24.40 32.09 -48.00
N THR A 689 -23.34 31.50 -48.56
CA THR A 689 -21.96 31.95 -48.35
C THR A 689 -21.67 33.29 -49.01
N GLU A 690 -22.09 33.49 -50.27
CA GLU A 690 -21.87 34.79 -50.95
C GLU A 690 -22.67 35.92 -50.30
N ALA A 691 -23.93 35.68 -49.90
CA ALA A 691 -24.74 36.66 -49.19
C ALA A 691 -24.19 36.95 -47.77
N GLY A 692 -23.74 35.93 -47.05
CA GLY A 692 -23.13 36.06 -45.72
C GLY A 692 -21.78 36.78 -45.74
N ILE A 693 -20.91 36.45 -46.69
CA ILE A 693 -19.61 37.12 -46.92
C ILE A 693 -19.84 38.57 -47.37
N SER A 694 -20.81 38.83 -48.24
CA SER A 694 -21.17 40.19 -48.66
C SER A 694 -21.72 41.01 -47.49
N LEU A 695 -22.58 40.43 -46.63
CA LEU A 695 -23.08 41.09 -45.42
C LEU A 695 -21.96 41.32 -44.39
N PHE A 696 -21.03 40.37 -44.26
CA PHE A 696 -19.85 40.45 -43.40
C PHE A 696 -18.92 41.58 -43.83
N LEU A 697 -18.51 41.60 -45.11
CA LEU A 697 -17.70 42.67 -45.69
C LEU A 697 -18.40 44.03 -45.55
N LYS A 698 -19.73 44.08 -45.73
CA LYS A 698 -20.52 45.31 -45.63
C LYS A 698 -20.82 45.76 -44.20
N LYS A 699 -20.64 44.93 -43.17
CA LYS A 699 -20.77 45.30 -41.75
C LYS A 699 -19.43 45.58 -41.07
N VAL A 700 -18.38 44.86 -41.44
CA VAL A 700 -17.06 44.95 -40.81
C VAL A 700 -16.15 45.94 -41.55
N MET A 701 -16.18 46.01 -42.89
CA MET A 701 -15.29 46.93 -43.61
C MET A 701 -15.80 48.37 -43.68
N THR A 702 -17.09 48.63 -43.53
CA THR A 702 -17.69 50.00 -43.51
C THR A 702 -17.33 50.83 -42.27
N PRO A 703 -17.24 50.28 -41.04
CA PRO A 703 -16.67 51.00 -39.90
C PRO A 703 -15.15 51.20 -40.02
N VAL A 704 -14.42 50.19 -40.49
CA VAL A 704 -12.96 50.23 -40.62
C VAL A 704 -12.50 51.27 -41.66
N SER A 705 -13.25 51.44 -42.75
CA SER A 705 -12.97 52.45 -43.78
C SER A 705 -13.30 53.90 -43.38
N ASN A 706 -14.03 54.12 -42.28
CA ASN A 706 -14.47 55.44 -41.83
C ASN A 706 -13.64 56.02 -40.67
N PHE A 707 -12.63 55.30 -40.19
CA PHE A 707 -11.68 55.84 -39.19
C PHE A 707 -10.47 56.47 -39.89
N PRO A 708 -10.05 57.69 -39.51
CA PRO A 708 -8.88 58.32 -40.11
C PRO A 708 -7.63 57.57 -39.67
N ILE A 709 -6.98 56.88 -40.61
CA ILE A 709 -5.61 56.38 -40.43
C ILE A 709 -4.71 57.62 -40.31
N SER A 710 -4.04 57.78 -39.17
CA SER A 710 -3.03 58.83 -39.00
C SER A 710 -1.86 58.57 -39.96
N PRO A 711 -1.35 59.57 -40.70
CA PRO A 711 -0.28 59.38 -41.69
C PRO A 711 1.06 58.84 -41.14
N ASN A 712 1.19 58.71 -39.82
CA ASN A 712 2.42 58.24 -39.17
C ASN A 712 2.58 56.71 -39.12
N ASP A 713 1.50 55.92 -39.31
CA ASP A 713 1.57 54.45 -39.18
C ASP A 713 1.89 53.72 -40.51
N LEU A 714 2.17 54.45 -41.59
CA LEU A 714 2.48 53.90 -42.92
C LEU A 714 3.99 53.90 -43.27
N ARG A 715 4.89 54.12 -42.30
CA ARG A 715 6.35 54.21 -42.57
C ARG A 715 7.23 53.08 -42.07
N GLU A 716 6.71 52.10 -41.34
CA GLU A 716 7.49 50.92 -40.94
C GLU A 716 6.89 49.64 -41.52
N ASN A 717 7.18 49.40 -42.80
CA ASN A 717 7.48 48.10 -43.40
C ASN A 717 7.44 48.26 -44.92
N ARG A 718 8.62 48.46 -45.50
CA ARG A 718 8.92 48.25 -46.92
C ARG A 718 9.82 47.05 -47.04
#